data_AF-A0A7X7U132-F1
#
_entry.id   AF-A0A7X7U132-F1
#
_cell.length_a   1.000
_cell.length_b   1.000
_cell.length_c   1.000
_cell.angle_alpha   90.00
_cell.angle_beta   90.00
_cell.angle_gamma   90.00
#
_symmetry.space_group_name_H-M   'P 1'
#
loop_
_entity.id
_entity.type
_entity.pdbx_description
1 polymer ?
#
loop_
_entity_poly.entity_id
_entity_poly.type
_entity_poly.pdbx_seq_one_letter_code
_entity_poly.pdbx_strand_id
1 'polypeptide(L)'
;MPSAMVAFCYGVFGIAAQVLVLTECLGAFAGTDIWLGSLMGAWLLAAAAGAIIAPTARRRASADRLCLVCVPAFCLQYLAILLCVGAGDGLTQILPLHRILVWSLLITGPGGLVAGLLASASCRRIDSLCLWGAVGGLVGGAGTAILAGIGTSSPAVFLLATLLVCGAAAWSAWAGARKHRWLEAICLAVVLAAVILRWDVPIARAAQEWQWRRVVPGGTLKGSFRTSQAEYLYGTDGDRWIVVRGGCVHEVLGDRAEAGRIAAIALSQNFAAKRILVIGRGLSVCERFLKAPSVEAVDWIDPDPQYMQGLLVNACERFGVSDPRLHRLGGGVRSVLVERQGAYDVIVVNLPRVVEGRLGELASVEFFESVKKSLRPLGVAVVGIVGDRDPSDGEPGHQGACIESTLQTVFSQTILVPDGPRTFFVSAAEACLHVFPVILQTRFGLVENANEIFPVDLLEQVYRPDLSVKREESYDAVNIPRERLTSHDGSPSHRLSGLLQAASRSGVPLDKPVRAFVRGGLLLAIVPIVLLAAVRLAYVIRTAPRAKAVPGLSPGPALRSDVRFLGGCSAGVSSAGLVALIQAWLANPGGTPDQIGYVFSLLALGLVLGAVCARWAVSLLHSRAVSHLRPVGWALAAILAIQGVVLLVSGFVVEQLMGWPLLAVLLATLGFSGGAAVVLVAKILDGSAGDADSPWTGLVRDGCLGAACGCLASLGLVPLMGFGTSLLVASLAAFAVAALAMGVPYWSMRPGVRAIPHRVFTPVGYGLFAVALSLVIGSHLLAHEERSGATAQATVAIADWIQGRKLSAKTVPSSDSGKTLTYHEVREGSQLKGYVFRSEDFSGTVYGYGGPMAIVMFADPAGTLIDFRITRSYETPRYISRIRSWMESLKGQKIIGPAPMQGVNAVSGATRSCDAILRLLRNSGSRFDASVLAGGQVVDSAEVDWFKKVDWLVVYWAAGLASALVAIRLGRLWGRIAVLAFAAGVGGIWLNRQYSTDHVLRLLNGQGLLGNSLANACLLLGIPLVVLLLGNIYCGYLCPFGAVQELLGFVLPKRLKTRPRLSTMTAARFIKYGVLFSLIVVFFITGSKRLLDLDPLTLVFSRQFWSDGLLTSPGLILAILVLLAAPLVTRVWCRYLCPTGAFLSLFNLAGWLGRFLPAKKFGRCEFGLGGRDHLDCIHCDRCRCISPLIPTREEAIAQAADRP
;
A
#
# COMPACT_ATOMS: atom_id res chain seq x y z
N MET A 1 36.64 3.09 -30.04
CA MET A 1 36.60 1.63 -29.83
C MET A 1 36.72 1.22 -28.35
N PRO A 2 37.75 1.62 -27.57
CA PRO A 2 37.92 1.09 -26.20
C PRO A 2 36.76 1.44 -25.25
N SER A 3 36.20 2.65 -25.33
CA SER A 3 35.08 3.07 -24.48
C SER A 3 33.76 2.33 -24.75
N ALA A 4 33.50 1.95 -26.00
CA ALA A 4 32.33 1.14 -26.36
C ALA A 4 32.46 -0.29 -25.83
N MET A 5 33.66 -0.86 -25.87
CA MET A 5 33.95 -2.19 -25.33
C MET A 5 33.80 -2.21 -23.79
N VAL A 6 34.27 -1.17 -23.10
CA VAL A 6 34.05 -1.01 -21.66
C VAL A 6 32.56 -0.92 -21.33
N ALA A 7 31.80 -0.12 -22.09
CA ALA A 7 30.35 -0.01 -21.90
C ALA A 7 29.64 -1.35 -22.10
N PHE A 8 30.01 -2.10 -23.14
CA PHE A 8 29.50 -3.44 -23.41
C PHE A 8 29.82 -4.42 -22.28
N CYS A 9 31.10 -4.56 -21.89
CA CYS A 9 31.51 -5.50 -20.83
C CYS A 9 30.89 -5.15 -19.47
N TYR A 10 30.76 -3.87 -19.15
CA TYR A 10 30.03 -3.44 -17.96
C TYR A 10 28.54 -3.81 -18.05
N GLY A 11 27.89 -3.64 -19.20
CA GLY A 11 26.52 -4.09 -19.42
C GLY A 11 26.35 -5.59 -19.17
N VAL A 12 27.28 -6.41 -19.68
CA VAL A 12 27.32 -7.87 -19.45
C VAL A 12 27.40 -8.15 -17.96
N PHE A 13 28.35 -7.55 -17.25
CA PHE A 13 28.53 -7.76 -15.82
C PHE A 13 27.34 -7.26 -15.00
N GLY A 14 26.79 -6.09 -15.31
CA GLY A 14 25.71 -5.48 -14.54
C GLY A 14 24.46 -6.34 -14.52
N ILE A 15 24.01 -6.82 -15.68
CA ILE A 15 22.87 -7.73 -15.77
C ILE A 15 23.23 -9.12 -15.23
N ALA A 16 24.44 -9.64 -15.50
CA ALA A 16 24.87 -10.93 -14.94
C ALA A 16 24.84 -10.93 -13.40
N ALA A 17 25.39 -9.88 -12.78
CA ALA A 17 25.38 -9.66 -11.33
C ALA A 17 23.95 -9.55 -10.79
N GLN A 18 23.08 -8.78 -11.45
CA GLN A 18 21.69 -8.64 -11.05
C GLN A 18 20.92 -9.96 -11.13
N VAL A 19 21.10 -10.73 -12.20
CA VAL A 19 20.48 -12.05 -12.39
C VAL A 19 20.97 -13.00 -11.31
N LEU A 20 22.28 -13.11 -11.09
CA LEU A 20 22.86 -13.98 -10.05
C LEU A 20 22.33 -13.63 -8.65
N VAL A 21 22.30 -12.35 -8.28
CA VAL A 21 21.77 -11.91 -6.97
C VAL A 21 20.30 -12.28 -6.84
N LEU A 22 19.49 -12.06 -7.89
CA LEU A 22 18.07 -12.42 -7.88
C LEU A 22 17.85 -13.93 -7.81
N THR A 23 18.58 -14.74 -8.59
CA THR A 23 18.45 -16.20 -8.54
C THR A 23 18.89 -16.77 -7.20
N GLU A 24 20.00 -16.29 -6.64
CA GLU A 24 20.47 -16.68 -5.31
C GLU A 24 19.48 -16.29 -4.21
N CYS A 25 18.93 -15.07 -4.25
CA CYS A 25 17.92 -14.65 -3.27
C CYS A 25 16.61 -15.43 -3.41
N LEU A 26 16.14 -15.67 -4.64
CA LEU A 26 14.92 -16.44 -4.86
C LEU A 26 15.10 -17.90 -4.46
N GLY A 27 16.29 -18.48 -4.66
CA GLY A 27 16.64 -19.81 -4.16
C GLY A 27 16.76 -19.86 -2.64
N ALA A 28 17.41 -18.86 -2.03
CA ALA A 28 17.67 -18.81 -0.59
C ALA A 28 16.44 -18.46 0.25
N PHE A 29 15.54 -17.61 -0.25
CA PHE A 29 14.31 -17.22 0.45
C PHE A 29 13.07 -17.92 -0.10
N ALA A 30 13.29 -19.00 -0.86
CA ALA A 30 12.27 -19.85 -1.43
C ALA A 30 11.16 -19.08 -2.19
N GLY A 31 11.55 -18.05 -2.94
CA GLY A 31 10.71 -17.45 -3.97
C GLY A 31 9.48 -16.67 -3.50
N THR A 32 9.41 -16.16 -2.26
CA THR A 32 8.25 -15.32 -1.89
C THR A 32 8.21 -14.04 -2.74
N ASP A 33 7.06 -13.71 -3.32
CA ASP A 33 6.86 -12.53 -4.19
C ASP A 33 7.30 -11.20 -3.57
N ILE A 34 7.29 -11.14 -2.23
CA ILE A 34 7.70 -9.98 -1.46
C ILE A 34 9.17 -9.63 -1.73
N TRP A 35 10.04 -10.65 -1.85
CA TRP A 35 11.46 -10.44 -2.13
C TRP A 35 11.72 -9.92 -3.54
N LEU A 36 11.00 -10.42 -4.55
CA LEU A 36 11.25 -10.02 -5.94
C LEU A 36 11.02 -8.51 -6.14
N GLY A 37 9.84 -8.02 -5.74
CA GLY A 37 9.52 -6.60 -5.88
C GLY A 37 10.37 -5.70 -4.98
N SER A 38 10.75 -6.16 -3.77
CA SER A 38 11.57 -5.37 -2.85
C SER A 38 13.03 -5.29 -3.31
N LEU A 39 13.61 -6.39 -3.80
CA LEU A 39 14.98 -6.44 -4.34
C LEU A 39 15.08 -5.59 -5.61
N MET A 40 14.15 -5.74 -6.56
CA MET A 40 14.14 -4.91 -7.78
C MET A 40 13.90 -3.43 -7.46
N GLY A 41 12.96 -3.14 -6.55
CA GLY A 41 12.68 -1.77 -6.10
C GLY A 41 13.89 -1.12 -5.41
N ALA A 42 14.57 -1.85 -4.52
CA ALA A 42 15.75 -1.37 -3.81
C ALA A 42 16.95 -1.16 -4.75
N TRP A 43 17.18 -2.05 -5.72
CA TRP A 43 18.20 -1.89 -6.75
C TRP A 43 18.00 -0.57 -7.52
N LEU A 44 16.78 -0.31 -7.96
CA LEU A 44 16.43 0.88 -8.75
C LEU A 44 16.47 2.16 -7.91
N LEU A 45 16.04 2.11 -6.64
CA LEU A 45 16.16 3.22 -5.70
C LEU A 45 17.64 3.61 -5.49
N ALA A 46 18.50 2.61 -5.29
CA ALA A 46 19.93 2.82 -5.16
C ALA A 46 20.55 3.35 -6.47
N ALA A 47 20.10 2.88 -7.63
CA ALA A 47 20.52 3.42 -8.93
C ALA A 47 20.16 4.90 -9.09
N ALA A 48 18.98 5.33 -8.64
CA ALA A 48 18.65 6.75 -8.60
C ALA A 48 19.61 7.55 -7.71
N ALA A 49 19.99 7.02 -6.54
CA ALA A 49 20.99 7.63 -5.67
C ALA A 49 22.37 7.70 -6.34
N GLY A 50 22.79 6.64 -7.04
CA GLY A 50 24.01 6.60 -7.83
C GLY A 50 24.05 7.69 -8.91
N ALA A 51 22.93 7.92 -9.60
CA ALA A 51 22.80 8.98 -10.61
C ALA A 51 22.97 10.39 -10.02
N ILE A 52 22.52 10.61 -8.77
CA ILE A 52 22.70 11.89 -8.04
C ILE A 52 24.18 12.12 -7.69
N ILE A 53 24.92 11.07 -7.34
CA ILE A 53 26.34 11.14 -6.93
C ILE A 53 27.28 11.27 -8.14
N ALA A 54 26.87 10.78 -9.32
CA ALA A 54 27.69 10.67 -10.52
C ALA A 54 28.44 11.96 -10.94
N PRO A 55 27.84 13.18 -10.91
CA PRO A 55 28.54 14.41 -11.31
C PRO A 55 29.76 14.71 -10.44
N THR A 56 29.68 14.42 -9.15
CA THR A 56 30.77 14.61 -8.18
C THR A 56 31.85 13.54 -8.36
N ALA A 57 31.46 12.29 -8.56
CA ALA A 57 32.37 11.17 -8.77
C ALA A 57 33.21 11.33 -10.06
N ARG A 58 32.60 11.84 -11.13
CA ARG A 58 33.27 12.08 -12.41
C ARG A 58 34.40 13.11 -12.34
N ARG A 59 34.37 14.04 -11.37
CA ARG A 59 35.48 14.98 -11.14
C ARG A 59 36.71 14.30 -10.54
N ARG A 60 36.55 13.14 -9.90
CA ARG A 60 37.59 12.44 -9.15
C ARG A 60 38.14 11.21 -9.87
N ALA A 61 37.34 10.52 -10.68
CA ALA A 61 37.73 9.27 -11.34
C ALA A 61 37.20 9.15 -12.78
N SER A 62 37.98 8.49 -13.64
CA SER A 62 37.57 8.12 -15.00
C SER A 62 36.55 6.97 -15.00
N ALA A 63 35.70 6.91 -16.03
CA ALA A 63 34.66 5.87 -16.17
C ALA A 63 35.20 4.44 -16.05
N ASP A 64 36.39 4.13 -16.58
CA ASP A 64 36.97 2.78 -16.50
C ASP A 64 37.35 2.38 -15.06
N ARG A 65 37.80 3.34 -14.23
CA ARG A 65 38.10 3.09 -12.81
C ARG A 65 36.84 2.92 -11.99
N LEU A 66 35.79 3.66 -12.35
CA LEU A 66 34.47 3.48 -11.74
C LEU A 66 33.91 2.08 -12.06
N CYS A 67 34.21 1.50 -13.22
CA CYS A 67 33.79 0.14 -13.57
C CYS A 67 34.41 -0.92 -12.64
N LEU A 68 35.63 -0.71 -12.15
CA LEU A 68 36.27 -1.63 -11.19
C LEU A 68 35.57 -1.66 -9.82
N VAL A 69 34.78 -0.64 -9.47
CA VAL A 69 33.98 -0.62 -8.23
C VAL A 69 32.85 -1.66 -8.26
N CYS A 70 32.48 -2.16 -9.44
CA CYS A 70 31.46 -3.21 -9.57
C CYS A 70 31.85 -4.52 -8.85
N VAL A 71 33.15 -4.84 -8.82
CA VAL A 71 33.68 -6.06 -8.19
C VAL A 71 33.49 -6.06 -6.67
N PRO A 72 34.02 -5.08 -5.90
CA PRO A 72 33.79 -5.03 -4.46
C PRO A 72 32.31 -4.80 -4.12
N ALA A 73 31.56 -4.10 -4.97
CA ALA A 73 30.13 -3.97 -4.78
C ALA A 73 29.45 -5.33 -4.80
N PHE A 74 29.67 -6.17 -5.82
CA PHE A 74 29.09 -7.52 -5.88
C PHE A 74 29.54 -8.41 -4.72
N CYS A 75 30.83 -8.39 -4.35
CA CYS A 75 31.31 -9.14 -3.19
C CYS A 75 30.55 -8.78 -1.90
N LEU A 76 30.24 -7.48 -1.70
CA LEU A 76 29.39 -7.03 -0.59
C LEU A 76 27.95 -7.55 -0.72
N GLN A 77 27.39 -7.60 -1.93
CA GLN A 77 26.04 -8.14 -2.15
C GLN A 77 25.97 -9.64 -1.83
N TYR A 78 26.95 -10.40 -2.31
CA TYR A 78 27.04 -11.84 -2.04
C TYR A 78 27.25 -12.13 -0.55
N LEU A 79 28.14 -11.37 0.10
CA LEU A 79 28.31 -11.44 1.56
C LEU A 79 27.02 -11.07 2.31
N ALA A 80 26.27 -10.06 1.84
CA ALA A 80 25.00 -9.67 2.45
C ALA A 80 23.93 -10.77 2.31
N ILE A 81 23.90 -11.50 1.19
CA ILE A 81 23.03 -12.68 1.02
C ILE A 81 23.39 -13.73 2.05
N LEU A 82 24.67 -14.09 2.15
CA LEU A 82 25.14 -15.06 3.15
C LEU A 82 24.71 -14.59 4.54
N LEU A 83 25.13 -13.40 4.98
CA LEU A 83 24.76 -12.84 6.28
C LEU A 83 23.24 -12.83 6.54
N CYS A 84 22.41 -12.50 5.54
CA CYS A 84 20.96 -12.54 5.68
C CYS A 84 20.44 -13.96 5.92
N VAL A 85 20.92 -14.94 5.15
CA VAL A 85 20.57 -16.35 5.33
C VAL A 85 20.99 -16.85 6.72
N GLY A 86 22.16 -16.46 7.23
CA GLY A 86 22.62 -16.89 8.56
C GLY A 86 22.24 -16.00 9.73
N ALA A 87 21.63 -14.83 9.51
CA ALA A 87 21.04 -13.99 10.56
C ALA A 87 19.60 -14.42 10.93
N GLY A 88 19.04 -15.40 10.21
CA GLY A 88 17.72 -15.94 10.51
C GLY A 88 17.75 -16.89 11.71
N ASP A 89 17.29 -16.42 12.87
CA ASP A 89 16.81 -17.30 13.94
C ASP A 89 15.57 -18.03 13.43
N GLY A 90 15.73 -19.25 12.90
CA GLY A 90 14.63 -20.07 12.38
C GLY A 90 14.06 -19.57 11.05
N LEU A 91 14.71 -19.93 9.94
CA LEU A 91 14.17 -19.81 8.56
C LEU A 91 12.87 -20.63 8.35
N THR A 92 12.37 -21.31 9.38
CA THR A 92 11.03 -21.92 9.42
C THR A 92 9.89 -20.90 9.41
N GLN A 93 10.15 -19.60 9.66
CA GLN A 93 9.14 -18.55 9.80
C GLN A 93 9.31 -17.40 8.77
N ILE A 94 8.19 -16.79 8.33
CA ILE A 94 8.23 -15.56 7.50
C ILE A 94 8.89 -14.40 8.25
N LEU A 95 9.91 -13.78 7.64
CA LEU A 95 10.57 -12.60 8.20
C LEU A 95 9.62 -11.39 8.30
N PRO A 96 9.75 -10.55 9.35
CA PRO A 96 9.04 -9.27 9.40
C PRO A 96 9.33 -8.41 8.17
N LEU A 97 8.30 -7.77 7.61
CA LEU A 97 8.35 -6.91 6.43
C LEU A 97 9.47 -5.85 6.50
N HIS A 98 9.67 -5.20 7.64
CA HIS A 98 10.74 -4.20 7.78
C HIS A 98 12.14 -4.82 7.62
N ARG A 99 12.36 -6.05 8.09
CA ARG A 99 13.62 -6.78 7.89
C ARG A 99 13.81 -7.13 6.42
N ILE A 100 12.76 -7.57 5.72
CA ILE A 100 12.81 -7.86 4.27
C ILE A 100 13.23 -6.62 3.49
N LEU A 101 12.65 -5.45 3.79
CA LEU A 101 12.99 -4.18 3.12
C LEU A 101 14.44 -3.74 3.40
N VAL A 102 14.90 -3.85 4.65
CA VAL A 102 16.28 -3.52 5.02
C VAL A 102 17.27 -4.45 4.33
N TRP A 103 17.05 -5.76 4.38
CA TRP A 103 17.91 -6.73 3.71
C TRP A 103 17.89 -6.56 2.20
N SER A 104 16.75 -6.23 1.60
CA SER A 104 16.67 -5.93 0.17
C SER A 104 17.56 -4.75 -0.21
N LEU A 105 17.57 -3.69 0.61
CA LEU A 105 18.45 -2.54 0.42
C LEU A 105 19.94 -2.89 0.64
N LEU A 106 20.27 -3.71 1.65
CA LEU A 106 21.65 -4.12 1.90
C LEU A 106 22.19 -5.04 0.79
N ILE A 107 21.37 -5.97 0.30
CA ILE A 107 21.74 -6.94 -0.74
C ILE A 107 21.87 -6.24 -2.10
N THR A 108 20.87 -5.48 -2.54
CA THR A 108 20.87 -4.90 -3.89
C THR A 108 21.41 -3.47 -3.98
N GLY A 109 21.47 -2.76 -2.85
CA GLY A 109 21.83 -1.35 -2.80
C GLY A 109 23.22 -1.04 -3.36
N PRO A 110 24.29 -1.77 -2.97
CA PRO A 110 25.64 -1.52 -3.50
C PRO A 110 25.71 -1.63 -5.03
N GLY A 111 25.20 -2.71 -5.60
CA GLY A 111 25.18 -2.93 -7.06
C GLY A 111 24.31 -1.91 -7.79
N GLY A 112 23.11 -1.61 -7.26
CA GLY A 112 22.23 -0.59 -7.81
C GLY A 112 22.89 0.80 -7.83
N LEU A 113 23.54 1.21 -6.73
CA LEU A 113 24.23 2.49 -6.63
C LEU A 113 25.35 2.61 -7.67
N VAL A 114 26.19 1.59 -7.80
CA VAL A 114 27.25 1.56 -8.82
C VAL A 114 26.63 1.60 -10.22
N ALA A 115 25.52 0.89 -10.43
CA ALA A 115 24.89 0.83 -11.73
C ALA A 115 24.35 2.19 -12.21
N GLY A 116 23.67 2.91 -11.32
CA GLY A 116 23.18 4.26 -11.62
C GLY A 116 24.29 5.29 -11.76
N LEU A 117 25.37 5.15 -10.97
CA LEU A 117 26.56 5.98 -11.08
C LEU A 117 27.24 5.82 -12.44
N LEU A 118 27.40 4.59 -12.92
CA LEU A 118 28.03 4.28 -14.20
C LEU A 118 27.16 4.69 -15.39
N ALA A 119 25.85 4.40 -15.36
CA ALA A 119 24.91 4.84 -16.39
C ALA A 119 24.93 6.37 -16.57
N SER A 120 25.14 7.10 -15.49
CA SER A 120 25.16 8.56 -15.46
C SER A 120 26.54 9.17 -15.75
N ALA A 121 27.63 8.48 -15.39
CA ALA A 121 29.00 8.95 -15.59
C ALA A 121 29.51 8.71 -17.01
N SER A 122 29.11 7.58 -17.62
CA SER A 122 29.62 7.12 -18.92
C SER A 122 28.99 7.85 -20.12
N CYS A 123 27.71 8.24 -20.04
CA CYS A 123 27.00 8.93 -21.13
C CYS A 123 26.72 10.41 -20.78
N ARG A 124 26.86 11.32 -21.75
CA ARG A 124 26.43 12.74 -21.63
C ARG A 124 25.07 13.01 -22.29
N ARG A 125 24.74 12.24 -23.32
CA ARG A 125 23.48 12.18 -24.07
C ARG A 125 23.25 10.72 -24.47
N ILE A 126 22.10 10.40 -25.09
CA ILE A 126 21.90 9.10 -25.72
C ILE A 126 22.84 9.01 -26.93
N ASP A 127 23.99 8.39 -26.71
CA ASP A 127 25.02 8.13 -27.69
C ASP A 127 25.13 6.61 -27.96
N SER A 128 26.02 6.24 -28.87
CA SER A 128 26.27 4.83 -29.18
C SER A 128 26.78 4.02 -27.98
N LEU A 129 27.40 4.64 -26.97
CA LEU A 129 27.92 3.92 -25.80
C LEU A 129 26.81 3.36 -24.91
N CYS A 130 25.74 4.15 -24.70
CA CYS A 130 24.59 3.70 -23.94
C CYS A 130 23.89 2.49 -24.58
N LEU A 131 23.84 2.44 -25.93
CA LEU A 131 23.34 1.28 -26.67
C LEU A 131 24.25 0.05 -26.50
N TRP A 132 25.57 0.22 -26.57
CA TRP A 132 26.51 -0.88 -26.31
C TRP A 132 26.37 -1.47 -24.91
N GLY A 133 26.09 -0.63 -23.89
CA GLY A 133 25.78 -1.11 -22.55
C GLY A 133 24.50 -1.96 -22.49
N ALA A 134 23.43 -1.56 -23.20
CA ALA A 134 22.20 -2.34 -23.27
C ALA A 134 22.38 -3.67 -24.04
N VAL A 135 23.16 -3.65 -25.14
CA VAL A 135 23.56 -4.87 -25.87
C VAL A 135 24.42 -5.78 -24.98
N GLY A 136 25.30 -5.21 -24.17
CA GLY A 136 26.03 -5.95 -23.13
C GLY A 136 25.07 -6.62 -22.16
N GLY A 137 24.06 -5.90 -21.67
CA GLY A 137 23.03 -6.45 -20.79
C GLY A 137 22.24 -7.61 -21.40
N LEU A 138 21.91 -7.52 -22.69
CA LEU A 138 21.30 -8.62 -23.45
C LEU A 138 22.17 -9.89 -23.42
N VAL A 139 23.46 -9.75 -23.70
CA VAL A 139 24.42 -10.87 -23.70
C VAL A 139 24.65 -11.38 -22.27
N GLY A 140 24.70 -10.50 -21.27
CA GLY A 140 24.85 -10.86 -19.86
C GLY A 140 23.70 -11.71 -19.33
N GLY A 141 22.45 -11.32 -19.59
CA GLY A 141 21.29 -12.10 -19.16
C GLY A 141 21.21 -13.49 -19.82
N ALA A 142 21.50 -13.57 -21.12
CA ALA A 142 21.41 -14.81 -21.88
C ALA A 142 22.57 -15.74 -21.52
N GLY A 143 23.77 -15.17 -21.43
CA GLY A 143 24.98 -15.89 -21.02
C GLY A 143 24.87 -16.46 -19.61
N THR A 144 24.31 -15.69 -18.66
CA THR A 144 24.07 -16.20 -17.30
C THR A 144 23.03 -17.32 -17.27
N ALA A 145 21.92 -17.19 -17.99
CA ALA A 145 20.92 -18.26 -18.08
C ALA A 145 21.48 -19.54 -18.70
N ILE A 146 22.26 -19.43 -19.78
CA ILE A 146 22.90 -20.58 -20.44
C ILE A 146 23.91 -21.25 -19.51
N LEU A 147 24.80 -20.48 -18.87
CA LEU A 147 25.80 -21.03 -17.95
C LEU A 147 25.17 -21.69 -16.73
N ALA A 148 24.11 -21.10 -16.18
CA ALA A 148 23.31 -21.70 -15.11
C ALA A 148 22.65 -23.01 -15.56
N GLY A 149 22.07 -23.04 -16.77
CA GLY A 149 21.45 -24.24 -17.35
C GLY A 149 22.42 -25.40 -17.61
N ILE A 150 23.70 -25.12 -17.84
CA ILE A 150 24.76 -26.15 -17.98
C ILE A 150 25.27 -26.62 -16.60
N GLY A 151 24.79 -26.03 -15.50
CA GLY A 151 25.20 -26.41 -14.13
C GLY A 151 26.42 -25.65 -13.60
N THR A 152 26.78 -24.51 -14.21
CA THR A 152 27.90 -23.67 -13.73
C THR A 152 27.54 -23.04 -12.38
N SER A 153 28.49 -23.02 -11.43
CA SER A 153 28.28 -22.41 -10.12
C SER A 153 28.21 -20.88 -10.19
N SER A 154 27.41 -20.24 -9.33
CA SER A 154 27.28 -18.78 -9.31
C SER A 154 28.61 -18.03 -9.11
N PRO A 155 29.55 -18.49 -8.25
CA PRO A 155 30.88 -17.90 -8.15
C PRO A 155 31.69 -17.99 -9.45
N ALA A 156 31.55 -19.07 -10.22
CA ALA A 156 32.24 -19.22 -11.51
C ALA A 156 31.70 -18.25 -12.56
N VAL A 157 30.38 -18.11 -12.67
CA VAL A 157 29.75 -17.13 -13.56
C VAL A 157 30.18 -15.71 -13.20
N PHE A 158 30.27 -15.39 -11.90
CA PHE A 158 30.77 -14.11 -11.43
C PHE A 158 32.25 -13.87 -11.79
N LEU A 159 33.14 -14.85 -11.62
CA LEU A 159 34.55 -14.72 -11.98
C LEU A 159 34.73 -14.47 -13.49
N LEU A 160 33.95 -15.17 -14.33
CA LEU A 160 33.95 -14.96 -15.78
C LEU A 160 33.46 -13.55 -16.16
N ALA A 161 32.37 -13.08 -15.56
CA ALA A 161 31.87 -11.72 -15.80
C ALA A 161 32.88 -10.65 -15.33
N THR A 162 33.55 -10.90 -14.19
CA THR A 162 34.57 -10.01 -13.64
C THR A 162 35.80 -9.94 -14.54
N LEU A 163 36.23 -11.08 -15.11
CA LEU A 163 37.34 -11.14 -16.06
C LEU A 163 37.08 -10.26 -17.28
N LEU A 164 35.86 -10.27 -17.82
CA LEU A 164 35.47 -9.43 -18.96
C LEU A 164 35.57 -7.93 -18.64
N VAL A 165 35.08 -7.50 -17.47
CA VAL A 165 35.13 -6.07 -17.07
C VAL A 165 36.56 -5.62 -16.78
N CYS A 166 37.33 -6.40 -16.02
CA CYS A 166 38.73 -6.09 -15.71
C CYS A 166 39.58 -6.07 -16.99
N GLY A 167 39.34 -7.01 -17.91
CA GLY A 167 40.02 -7.05 -19.21
C GLY A 167 39.72 -5.81 -20.06
N ALA A 168 38.45 -5.42 -20.15
CA ALA A 168 38.06 -4.21 -20.89
C ALA A 168 38.62 -2.92 -20.25
N ALA A 169 38.62 -2.83 -18.92
CA ALA A 169 39.20 -1.71 -18.19
C ALA A 169 40.72 -1.61 -18.40
N ALA A 170 41.44 -2.73 -18.32
CA ALA A 170 42.88 -2.80 -18.57
C ALA A 170 43.21 -2.44 -20.03
N TRP A 171 42.45 -2.95 -21.00
CA TRP A 171 42.59 -2.61 -22.41
C TRP A 171 42.38 -1.11 -22.66
N SER A 172 41.34 -0.53 -22.07
CA SER A 172 41.06 0.92 -22.15
C SER A 172 42.15 1.76 -21.48
N ALA A 173 42.74 1.29 -20.37
CA ALA A 173 43.87 1.95 -19.72
C ALA A 173 45.15 1.89 -20.57
N TRP A 174 45.40 0.76 -21.22
CA TRP A 174 46.56 0.53 -22.07
C TRP A 174 46.48 1.32 -23.38
N ALA A 175 45.35 1.26 -24.07
CA ALA A 175 45.09 2.01 -25.31
C ALA A 175 45.06 3.53 -25.09
N GLY A 176 44.72 4.00 -23.89
CA GLY A 176 44.63 5.42 -23.54
C GLY A 176 45.93 6.06 -23.00
N ALA A 177 47.06 5.32 -22.97
CA ALA A 177 48.37 5.80 -22.50
C ALA A 177 48.36 6.53 -21.13
N ARG A 178 47.54 6.06 -20.17
CA ARG A 178 47.36 6.71 -18.86
C ARG A 178 48.54 6.48 -17.89
N LYS A 179 48.88 7.52 -17.11
CA LYS A 179 50.02 7.57 -16.18
C LYS A 179 49.93 6.60 -14.99
N HIS A 180 48.72 6.13 -14.62
CA HIS A 180 48.51 5.16 -13.54
C HIS A 180 47.63 4.02 -14.04
N ARG A 181 48.27 3.03 -14.68
CA ARG A 181 47.69 1.83 -15.31
C ARG A 181 47.95 0.52 -14.53
N TRP A 182 48.65 0.63 -13.41
CA TRP A 182 49.08 -0.51 -12.61
C TRP A 182 47.92 -1.16 -11.85
N LEU A 183 46.92 -0.37 -11.42
CA LEU A 183 45.78 -0.87 -10.67
C LEU A 183 44.89 -1.76 -11.55
N GLU A 184 44.60 -1.33 -12.78
CA GLU A 184 43.82 -2.10 -13.76
C GLU A 184 44.54 -3.42 -14.13
N ALA A 185 45.87 -3.37 -14.28
CA ALA A 185 46.69 -4.56 -14.57
C ALA A 185 46.74 -5.54 -13.39
N ILE A 186 46.88 -5.06 -12.15
CA ILE A 186 46.84 -5.90 -10.95
C ILE A 186 45.46 -6.55 -10.81
N CYS A 187 44.37 -5.80 -10.97
CA CYS A 187 43.03 -6.36 -10.92
C CYS A 187 42.82 -7.46 -11.97
N LEU A 188 43.30 -7.25 -13.20
CA LEU A 188 43.22 -8.28 -14.24
C LEU A 188 44.07 -9.52 -13.89
N ALA A 189 45.30 -9.33 -13.40
CA ALA A 189 46.18 -10.44 -13.03
C ALA A 189 45.61 -11.27 -11.88
N VAL A 190 45.04 -10.62 -10.86
CA VAL A 190 44.39 -11.29 -9.72
C VAL A 190 43.17 -12.09 -10.16
N VAL A 191 42.32 -11.52 -11.01
CA VAL A 191 41.12 -12.21 -11.50
C VAL A 191 41.49 -13.37 -12.44
N LEU A 192 42.49 -13.20 -13.29
CA LEU A 192 43.00 -14.26 -14.15
C LEU A 192 43.58 -15.42 -13.31
N ALA A 193 44.36 -15.11 -12.28
CA ALA A 193 44.86 -16.11 -11.34
C ALA A 193 43.70 -16.84 -10.63
N ALA A 194 42.66 -16.12 -10.18
CA ALA A 194 41.50 -16.71 -9.52
C ALA A 194 40.72 -17.68 -10.45
N VAL A 195 40.60 -17.36 -11.75
CA VAL A 195 39.97 -18.25 -12.75
C VAL A 195 40.84 -19.49 -13.00
N ILE A 196 42.16 -19.32 -13.20
CA ILE A 196 43.08 -20.44 -13.45
C ILE A 196 43.16 -21.39 -12.24
N LEU A 197 43.22 -20.83 -11.03
CA LEU A 197 43.27 -21.59 -9.77
C LEU A 197 41.90 -22.12 -9.32
N ARG A 198 40.84 -21.94 -10.12
CA ARG A 198 39.48 -22.41 -9.83
C ARG A 198 38.99 -22.00 -8.42
N TRP A 199 39.22 -20.73 -8.05
CA TRP A 199 38.79 -20.18 -6.75
C TRP A 199 37.26 -20.21 -6.56
N ASP A 200 36.48 -20.39 -7.63
CA ASP A 200 35.04 -20.62 -7.54
C ASP A 200 34.68 -21.84 -6.68
N VAL A 201 35.48 -22.92 -6.73
CA VAL A 201 35.23 -24.17 -5.99
C VAL A 201 35.38 -23.99 -4.47
N PRO A 202 36.50 -23.49 -3.91
CA PRO A 202 36.63 -23.28 -2.48
C PRO A 202 35.68 -22.19 -1.95
N ILE A 203 35.37 -21.16 -2.75
CA ILE A 203 34.37 -20.13 -2.37
C ILE A 203 32.98 -20.76 -2.25
N ALA A 204 32.56 -21.55 -3.25
CA ALA A 204 31.29 -22.25 -3.21
C ALA A 204 31.23 -23.21 -2.00
N ARG A 205 32.29 -23.99 -1.77
CA ARG A 205 32.35 -24.92 -0.63
C ARG A 205 32.29 -24.21 0.72
N ALA A 206 33.00 -23.10 0.88
CA ALA A 206 32.96 -22.29 2.09
C ALA A 206 31.56 -21.70 2.34
N ALA A 207 30.88 -21.23 1.29
CA ALA A 207 29.50 -20.75 1.39
C ALA A 207 28.53 -21.87 1.81
N GLN A 208 28.64 -23.05 1.20
CA GLN A 208 27.84 -24.23 1.55
C GLN A 208 28.07 -24.68 3.00
N GLU A 209 29.33 -24.78 3.44
CA GLU A 209 29.67 -25.14 4.81
C GLU A 209 29.15 -24.12 5.83
N TRP A 210 29.22 -22.84 5.49
CA TRP A 210 28.70 -21.78 6.34
C TRP A 210 27.18 -21.85 6.48
N GLN A 211 26.45 -22.08 5.37
CA GLN A 211 25.01 -22.31 5.40
C GLN A 211 24.67 -23.56 6.22
N TRP A 212 25.38 -24.66 5.99
CA TRP A 212 25.18 -25.93 6.68
C TRP A 212 25.37 -25.80 8.20
N ARG A 213 26.50 -25.26 8.66
CA ARG A 213 26.81 -25.12 10.11
C ARG A 213 25.81 -24.24 10.87
N ARG A 214 25.03 -23.40 10.17
CA ARG A 214 23.96 -22.60 10.79
C ARG A 214 22.65 -23.38 10.92
N VAL A 215 22.29 -24.14 9.89
CA VAL A 215 21.04 -24.94 9.88
C VAL A 215 21.19 -26.21 10.71
N VAL A 216 22.35 -26.84 10.65
CA VAL A 216 22.68 -28.09 11.33
C VAL A 216 24.01 -27.95 12.07
N PRO A 217 24.06 -27.24 13.22
CA PRO A 217 25.31 -26.89 13.90
C PRO A 217 26.17 -28.08 14.35
N GLY A 218 25.53 -29.20 14.69
CA GLY A 218 26.20 -30.45 15.07
C GLY A 218 26.49 -31.40 13.92
N GLY A 219 26.01 -31.10 12.71
CA GLY A 219 26.06 -32.02 11.58
C GLY A 219 27.27 -31.83 10.67
N THR A 220 27.61 -32.86 9.91
CA THR A 220 28.69 -32.86 8.90
C THR A 220 28.12 -32.77 7.49
N LEU A 221 28.54 -31.74 6.73
CA LEU A 221 28.19 -31.58 5.32
C LEU A 221 28.92 -32.63 4.48
N LYS A 222 28.19 -33.45 3.73
CA LYS A 222 28.78 -34.44 2.82
C LYS A 222 28.91 -33.87 1.41
N GLY A 223 27.84 -33.29 0.88
CA GLY A 223 27.85 -32.76 -0.48
C GLY A 223 26.64 -31.90 -0.80
N SER A 224 26.50 -31.57 -2.08
CA SER A 224 25.31 -30.94 -2.63
C SER A 224 24.97 -31.52 -3.99
N PHE A 225 23.71 -31.40 -4.40
CA PHE A 225 23.27 -31.63 -5.77
C PHE A 225 22.32 -30.51 -6.20
N ARG A 226 22.24 -30.25 -7.50
CA ARG A 226 21.44 -29.16 -8.05
C ARG A 226 20.40 -29.70 -9.01
N THR A 227 19.17 -29.21 -8.88
CA THR A 227 18.09 -29.39 -9.84
C THR A 227 17.85 -28.09 -10.60
N SER A 228 16.99 -28.11 -11.61
CA SER A 228 16.49 -26.89 -12.28
C SER A 228 15.72 -25.93 -11.36
N GLN A 229 15.40 -26.34 -10.12
CA GLN A 229 14.61 -25.57 -9.17
C GLN A 229 15.46 -24.99 -8.03
N ALA A 230 16.45 -25.75 -7.52
CA ALA A 230 17.28 -25.32 -6.41
C ALA A 230 18.56 -26.16 -6.26
N GLU A 231 19.50 -25.67 -5.45
CA GLU A 231 20.57 -26.48 -4.87
C GLU A 231 20.11 -27.09 -3.54
N TYR A 232 20.43 -28.36 -3.34
CA TYR A 232 20.16 -29.14 -2.14
C TYR A 232 21.49 -29.55 -1.50
N LEU A 233 21.70 -29.13 -0.25
CA LEU A 233 22.84 -29.55 0.56
C LEU A 233 22.44 -30.80 1.34
N TYR A 234 23.34 -31.77 1.46
CA TYR A 234 23.07 -32.98 2.22
C TYR A 234 24.23 -33.39 3.13
N GLY A 235 23.89 -34.02 4.24
CA GLY A 235 24.86 -34.41 5.26
C GLY A 235 24.21 -35.19 6.39
N THR A 236 24.97 -35.38 7.46
CA THR A 236 24.56 -36.22 8.59
C THR A 236 24.60 -35.46 9.90
N ASP A 237 23.61 -35.69 10.76
CA ASP A 237 23.57 -35.19 12.15
C ASP A 237 23.24 -36.36 13.08
N GLY A 238 24.28 -36.89 13.74
CA GLY A 238 24.21 -38.19 14.41
C GLY A 238 23.77 -39.30 13.46
N ASP A 239 22.67 -39.98 13.80
CA ASP A 239 22.10 -41.09 13.05
C ASP A 239 21.06 -40.67 11.99
N ARG A 240 20.90 -39.36 11.76
CA ARG A 240 19.94 -38.79 10.80
C ARG A 240 20.65 -38.30 9.56
N TRP A 241 20.01 -38.46 8.40
CA TRP A 241 20.45 -37.85 7.14
C TRP A 241 19.57 -36.64 6.84
N ILE A 242 20.18 -35.48 6.67
CA ILE A 242 19.46 -34.21 6.51
C ILE A 242 19.73 -33.65 5.13
N VAL A 243 18.66 -33.20 4.47
CA VAL A 243 18.71 -32.43 3.24
C VAL A 243 18.22 -31.02 3.53
N VAL A 244 19.03 -30.04 3.16
CA VAL A 244 18.76 -28.61 3.34
C VAL A 244 18.58 -27.95 1.98
N ARG A 245 17.54 -27.13 1.86
CA ARG A 245 17.26 -26.30 0.68
C ARG A 245 17.05 -24.87 1.15
N GLY A 246 17.75 -23.90 0.55
CA GLY A 246 17.56 -22.48 0.84
C GLY A 246 17.71 -22.12 2.32
N GLY A 247 18.64 -22.76 3.04
CA GLY A 247 18.82 -22.55 4.48
C GLY A 247 17.72 -23.16 5.37
N CYS A 248 16.80 -23.94 4.82
CA CYS A 248 15.77 -24.68 5.55
C CYS A 248 15.97 -26.19 5.43
N VAL A 249 15.60 -26.94 6.47
CA VAL A 249 15.53 -28.40 6.39
C VAL A 249 14.39 -28.79 5.44
N HIS A 250 14.76 -29.37 4.30
CA HIS A 250 13.83 -29.87 3.30
C HIS A 250 13.39 -31.30 3.65
N GLU A 251 14.31 -32.22 3.90
CA GLU A 251 13.96 -33.60 4.26
C GLU A 251 14.90 -34.14 5.34
N VAL A 252 14.36 -34.99 6.22
CA VAL A 252 15.12 -35.67 7.27
C VAL A 252 14.82 -37.16 7.16
N LEU A 253 15.83 -37.95 6.80
CA LEU A 253 15.74 -39.40 6.80
C LEU A 253 16.21 -39.94 8.15
N GLY A 254 15.49 -40.93 8.66
CA GLY A 254 15.74 -41.53 9.97
C GLY A 254 15.00 -40.85 11.13
N ASP A 255 14.24 -39.77 10.89
CA ASP A 255 13.33 -39.21 11.90
C ASP A 255 12.06 -40.06 12.03
N ARG A 256 12.21 -41.13 12.81
CA ARG A 256 11.14 -42.12 13.07
C ARG A 256 9.94 -41.50 13.79
N ALA A 257 10.17 -40.47 14.60
CA ALA A 257 9.14 -39.86 15.44
C ALA A 257 8.26 -38.92 14.64
N GLU A 258 8.84 -38.00 13.84
CA GLU A 258 8.08 -37.08 12.99
C GLU A 258 7.31 -37.86 11.91
N ALA A 259 7.99 -38.77 11.20
CA ALA A 259 7.37 -39.54 10.13
C ALA A 259 6.26 -40.48 10.65
N GLY A 260 6.49 -41.12 11.81
CA GLY A 260 5.49 -41.98 12.45
C GLY A 260 4.25 -41.19 12.88
N ARG A 261 4.43 -39.98 13.41
CA ARG A 261 3.33 -39.09 13.80
C ARG A 261 2.45 -38.71 12.61
N ILE A 262 3.05 -38.34 11.47
CA ILE A 262 2.30 -38.01 10.25
C ILE A 262 1.50 -39.22 9.76
N ALA A 263 2.12 -40.40 9.74
CA ALA A 263 1.43 -41.64 9.37
C ALA A 263 0.28 -41.97 10.33
N ALA A 264 0.47 -41.76 11.64
CA ALA A 264 -0.55 -41.99 12.66
C ALA A 264 -1.74 -41.01 12.55
N ILE A 265 -1.50 -39.73 12.23
CA ILE A 265 -2.57 -38.75 11.95
C ILE A 265 -3.48 -39.25 10.81
N ALA A 266 -2.89 -39.80 9.75
CA ALA A 266 -3.65 -40.33 8.62
C ALA A 266 -4.36 -41.65 8.94
N LEU A 267 -3.65 -42.64 9.49
CA LEU A 267 -4.17 -43.98 9.75
C LEU A 267 -5.17 -44.05 10.90
N SER A 268 -5.09 -43.13 11.88
CA SER A 268 -6.10 -43.04 12.94
C SER A 268 -7.48 -42.61 12.41
N GLN A 269 -7.50 -41.85 11.31
CA GLN A 269 -8.72 -41.41 10.64
C GLN A 269 -9.22 -42.48 9.66
N ASN A 270 -8.32 -43.10 8.89
CA ASN A 270 -8.61 -44.22 7.99
C ASN A 270 -7.69 -45.42 8.27
N PHE A 271 -8.10 -46.27 9.22
CA PHE A 271 -7.33 -47.45 9.64
C PHE A 271 -7.37 -48.62 8.64
N ALA A 272 -8.26 -48.54 7.64
CA ALA A 272 -8.41 -49.53 6.57
C ALA A 272 -7.72 -49.12 5.26
N ALA A 273 -6.84 -48.11 5.31
CA ALA A 273 -6.17 -47.58 4.13
C ALA A 273 -5.27 -48.62 3.45
N LYS A 274 -5.44 -48.80 2.13
CA LYS A 274 -4.67 -49.74 1.29
C LYS A 274 -3.75 -49.02 0.33
N ARG A 275 -4.21 -47.92 -0.29
CA ARG A 275 -3.45 -47.14 -1.27
C ARG A 275 -3.23 -45.73 -0.77
N ILE A 276 -1.97 -45.35 -0.66
CA ILE A 276 -1.55 -44.09 -0.05
C ILE A 276 -0.71 -43.30 -1.06
N LEU A 277 -0.97 -42.00 -1.18
CA LEU A 277 -0.12 -41.06 -1.92
C LEU A 277 0.55 -40.10 -0.95
N VAL A 278 1.86 -39.95 -1.05
CA VAL A 278 2.63 -38.95 -0.30
C VAL A 278 3.22 -37.93 -1.27
N ILE A 279 2.88 -36.66 -1.07
CA ILE A 279 3.33 -35.52 -1.87
C ILE A 279 4.30 -34.68 -1.05
N GLY A 280 5.50 -34.45 -1.59
CA GLY A 280 6.57 -33.67 -0.95
C GLY A 280 7.45 -34.50 -0.02
N ARG A 281 7.72 -33.98 1.18
CA ARG A 281 8.59 -34.62 2.19
C ARG A 281 8.01 -35.97 2.58
N GLY A 282 8.66 -37.05 2.18
CA GLY A 282 7.91 -38.29 2.06
C GLY A 282 8.67 -39.56 2.31
N LEU A 283 9.98 -39.66 2.05
CA LEU A 283 10.59 -40.99 2.00
C LEU A 283 10.49 -41.72 3.35
N SER A 284 10.76 -41.05 4.47
CA SER A 284 10.57 -41.62 5.81
C SER A 284 9.09 -41.80 6.20
N VAL A 285 8.19 -40.98 5.66
CA VAL A 285 6.73 -41.15 5.88
C VAL A 285 6.23 -42.39 5.15
N CYS A 286 6.70 -42.62 3.92
CA CYS A 286 6.43 -43.82 3.13
C CYS A 286 6.94 -45.07 3.85
N GLU A 287 8.17 -45.03 4.39
CA GLU A 287 8.72 -46.13 5.21
C GLU A 287 7.78 -46.49 6.38
N ARG A 288 7.17 -45.48 7.02
CA ARG A 288 6.24 -45.67 8.15
C ARG A 288 4.93 -46.30 7.70
N PHE A 289 4.35 -45.85 6.59
CA PHE A 289 3.15 -46.47 6.03
C PHE A 289 3.37 -47.93 5.64
N LEU A 290 4.54 -48.27 5.11
CA LEU A 290 4.88 -49.63 4.70
C LEU A 290 5.02 -50.62 5.87
N LYS A 291 5.13 -50.13 7.12
CA LYS A 291 5.11 -51.02 8.30
C LYS A 291 3.74 -51.65 8.55
N ALA A 292 2.66 -51.05 8.04
CA ALA A 292 1.34 -51.64 8.04
C ALA A 292 1.24 -52.67 6.88
N PRO A 293 1.01 -53.96 7.17
CA PRO A 293 0.81 -54.98 6.13
C PRO A 293 -0.46 -54.75 5.30
N SER A 294 -1.48 -54.10 5.88
CA SER A 294 -2.73 -53.74 5.21
C SER A 294 -2.55 -52.75 4.06
N VAL A 295 -1.42 -52.03 4.01
CA VAL A 295 -1.10 -51.09 2.93
C VAL A 295 -0.54 -51.88 1.73
N GLU A 296 -1.29 -51.88 0.64
CA GLU A 296 -0.97 -52.60 -0.60
C GLU A 296 -0.02 -51.79 -1.50
N ALA A 297 -0.13 -50.46 -1.50
CA ALA A 297 0.71 -49.59 -2.32
C ALA A 297 0.91 -48.20 -1.68
N VAL A 298 2.15 -47.71 -1.72
CA VAL A 298 2.51 -46.34 -1.35
C VAL A 298 3.14 -45.67 -2.55
N ASP A 299 2.49 -44.64 -3.08
CA ASP A 299 3.02 -43.82 -4.14
C ASP A 299 3.67 -42.56 -3.55
N TRP A 300 4.86 -42.20 -4.03
CA TRP A 300 5.58 -41.00 -3.60
C TRP A 300 5.91 -40.11 -4.79
N ILE A 301 5.69 -38.81 -4.63
CA ILE A 301 6.02 -37.77 -5.60
C ILE A 301 6.51 -36.50 -4.91
N ASP A 302 7.56 -35.89 -5.45
CA ASP A 302 8.02 -34.56 -5.04
C ASP A 302 7.63 -33.50 -6.09
N PRO A 303 7.27 -32.26 -5.69
CA PRO A 303 7.00 -31.17 -6.63
C PRO A 303 8.19 -30.80 -7.53
N ASP A 304 9.43 -31.12 -7.12
CA ASP A 304 10.64 -31.05 -7.94
C ASP A 304 10.91 -32.43 -8.57
N PRO A 305 10.65 -32.62 -9.89
CA PRO A 305 10.74 -33.93 -10.54
C PRO A 305 12.15 -34.55 -10.49
N GLN A 306 13.19 -33.72 -10.38
CA GLN A 306 14.59 -34.16 -10.35
C GLN A 306 15.08 -34.46 -8.93
N TYR A 307 14.34 -34.01 -7.90
CA TYR A 307 14.76 -34.14 -6.51
C TYR A 307 14.87 -35.60 -6.06
N MET A 308 13.84 -36.42 -6.32
CA MET A 308 13.82 -37.82 -5.88
C MET A 308 15.01 -38.61 -6.45
N GLN A 309 15.35 -38.39 -7.72
CA GLN A 309 16.51 -39.04 -8.33
C GLN A 309 17.82 -38.54 -7.70
N GLY A 310 17.95 -37.22 -7.48
CA GLY A 310 19.11 -36.64 -6.80
C GLY A 310 19.29 -37.14 -5.37
N LEU A 311 18.20 -37.30 -4.61
CA LEU A 311 18.21 -37.85 -3.27
C LEU A 311 18.71 -39.29 -3.26
N LEU A 312 18.14 -40.16 -4.10
CA LEU A 312 18.44 -41.60 -4.10
C LEU A 312 19.87 -41.92 -4.52
N VAL A 313 20.46 -41.12 -5.42
CA VAL A 313 21.87 -41.29 -5.83
C VAL A 313 22.84 -40.91 -4.71
N ASN A 314 22.47 -39.96 -3.85
CA ASN A 314 23.36 -39.41 -2.83
C ASN A 314 23.08 -39.92 -1.40
N ALA A 315 21.87 -40.41 -1.14
CA ALA A 315 21.48 -40.93 0.17
C ALA A 315 22.24 -42.22 0.48
N CYS A 316 22.59 -42.41 1.75
CA CYS A 316 23.22 -43.65 2.20
C CYS A 316 22.23 -44.83 2.09
N GLU A 317 22.70 -46.00 1.65
CA GLU A 317 21.89 -47.21 1.47
C GLU A 317 21.06 -47.57 2.72
N ARG A 318 21.56 -47.26 3.93
CA ARG A 318 20.85 -47.45 5.22
C ARG A 318 19.47 -46.78 5.27
N PHE A 319 19.28 -45.66 4.57
CA PHE A 319 18.02 -44.91 4.54
C PHE A 319 17.19 -45.19 3.28
N GLY A 320 17.67 -46.06 2.39
CA GLY A 320 16.93 -46.49 1.22
C GLY A 320 15.75 -47.38 1.59
N VAL A 321 14.62 -47.20 0.91
CA VAL A 321 13.45 -48.06 1.03
C VAL A 321 13.37 -48.94 -0.22
N SER A 322 13.56 -50.24 -0.05
CA SER A 322 13.58 -51.25 -1.11
C SER A 322 12.29 -52.11 -1.17
N ASP A 323 11.23 -51.67 -0.49
CA ASP A 323 9.94 -52.37 -0.50
C ASP A 323 9.26 -52.27 -1.89
N PRO A 324 8.82 -53.39 -2.49
CA PRO A 324 8.20 -53.38 -3.82
C PRO A 324 6.86 -52.64 -3.86
N ARG A 325 6.20 -52.40 -2.72
CA ARG A 325 4.95 -51.63 -2.63
C ARG A 325 5.16 -50.13 -2.75
N LEU A 326 6.40 -49.65 -2.68
CA LEU A 326 6.75 -48.24 -2.85
C LEU A 326 6.93 -47.91 -4.33
N HIS A 327 6.01 -47.15 -4.91
CA HIS A 327 6.17 -46.62 -6.26
C HIS A 327 6.58 -45.15 -6.23
N ARG A 328 7.53 -44.80 -7.10
CA ARG A 328 8.03 -43.44 -7.26
C ARG A 328 7.44 -42.89 -8.55
N LEU A 329 6.62 -41.87 -8.46
CA LEU A 329 5.91 -41.34 -9.62
C LEU A 329 6.73 -40.23 -10.27
N GLY A 330 6.93 -40.32 -11.59
CA GLY A 330 7.53 -39.25 -12.38
C GLY A 330 6.49 -38.24 -12.87
N GLY A 331 6.92 -37.02 -13.19
CA GLY A 331 6.07 -35.98 -13.77
C GLY A 331 5.59 -34.94 -12.76
N GLY A 332 4.55 -34.17 -13.13
CA GLY A 332 3.97 -33.13 -12.27
C GLY A 332 2.90 -33.69 -11.33
N VAL A 333 2.82 -33.14 -10.11
CA VAL A 333 1.85 -33.59 -9.09
C VAL A 333 0.41 -33.54 -9.62
N ARG A 334 0.03 -32.44 -10.30
CA ARG A 334 -1.34 -32.27 -10.83
C ARG A 334 -1.66 -33.23 -11.96
N SER A 335 -0.74 -33.51 -12.87
CA SER A 335 -0.99 -34.47 -13.96
C SER A 335 -1.24 -35.86 -13.40
N VAL A 336 -0.46 -36.27 -12.40
CA VAL A 336 -0.65 -37.56 -11.71
C VAL A 336 -2.01 -37.65 -11.01
N LEU A 337 -2.44 -36.60 -10.31
CA LEU A 337 -3.76 -36.58 -9.65
C LEU A 337 -4.91 -36.70 -10.66
N VAL A 338 -4.79 -36.03 -11.81
CA VAL A 338 -5.78 -36.10 -12.90
C VAL A 338 -5.82 -37.48 -13.54
N GLU A 339 -4.66 -38.13 -13.73
CA GLU A 339 -4.58 -39.49 -14.29
C GLU A 339 -5.12 -40.56 -13.33
N ARG A 340 -4.99 -40.36 -12.02
CA ARG A 340 -5.34 -41.36 -10.98
C ARG A 340 -6.56 -40.95 -10.14
N GLN A 341 -7.72 -40.78 -10.79
CA GLN A 341 -8.97 -40.49 -10.08
C GLN A 341 -9.49 -41.71 -9.29
N GLY A 342 -10.03 -41.48 -8.09
CA GLY A 342 -10.56 -42.53 -7.21
C GLY A 342 -9.55 -43.61 -6.78
N ALA A 343 -8.25 -43.32 -6.85
CA ALA A 343 -7.20 -44.31 -6.66
C ALA A 343 -6.77 -44.49 -5.19
N TYR A 344 -6.92 -43.47 -4.35
CA TYR A 344 -6.27 -43.38 -3.04
C TYR A 344 -7.25 -43.37 -1.86
N ASP A 345 -6.89 -44.09 -0.79
CA ASP A 345 -7.58 -44.04 0.50
C ASP A 345 -7.04 -42.89 1.38
N VAL A 346 -5.75 -42.58 1.25
CA VAL A 346 -5.09 -41.50 1.98
C VAL A 346 -4.19 -40.71 1.02
N ILE A 347 -4.28 -39.39 1.08
CA ILE A 347 -3.33 -38.49 0.40
C ILE A 347 -2.68 -37.59 1.46
N VAL A 348 -1.37 -37.65 1.60
CA VAL A 348 -0.60 -36.79 2.50
C VAL A 348 0.12 -35.73 1.68
N VAL A 349 -0.21 -34.45 1.90
CA VAL A 349 0.49 -33.29 1.33
C VAL A 349 1.38 -32.72 2.43
N ASN A 350 2.65 -33.14 2.45
CA ASN A 350 3.60 -32.77 3.49
C ASN A 350 4.64 -31.80 2.96
N LEU A 351 4.30 -30.52 2.99
CA LEU A 351 5.14 -29.46 2.46
C LEU A 351 5.84 -28.70 3.60
N PRO A 352 7.08 -28.24 3.40
CA PRO A 352 7.76 -27.42 4.38
C PRO A 352 7.02 -26.09 4.56
N ARG A 353 6.77 -25.29 3.52
CA ARG A 353 6.03 -24.01 3.61
C ARG A 353 5.15 -23.79 2.38
N VAL A 354 3.95 -23.25 2.59
CA VAL A 354 2.95 -23.03 1.53
C VAL A 354 3.31 -21.86 0.60
N VAL A 355 4.00 -20.84 1.10
CA VAL A 355 4.28 -19.58 0.36
C VAL A 355 5.61 -19.64 -0.42
N GLU A 356 6.18 -20.83 -0.56
CA GLU A 356 7.49 -21.01 -1.19
C GLU A 356 7.41 -21.40 -2.66
N GLY A 357 7.71 -20.46 -3.57
CA GLY A 357 7.85 -20.73 -5.00
C GLY A 357 6.69 -21.56 -5.58
N ARG A 358 7.02 -22.75 -6.11
CA ARG A 358 6.05 -23.70 -6.69
C ARG A 358 5.11 -24.38 -5.69
N LEU A 359 5.38 -24.29 -4.39
CA LEU A 359 4.51 -24.90 -3.37
C LEU A 359 3.17 -24.16 -3.24
N GLY A 360 3.10 -22.91 -3.71
CA GLY A 360 1.84 -22.16 -3.81
C GLY A 360 0.83 -22.77 -4.79
N GLU A 361 1.29 -23.53 -5.80
CA GLU A 361 0.41 -24.28 -6.72
C GLU A 361 -0.32 -25.43 -6.00
N LEU A 362 0.19 -25.86 -4.84
CA LEU A 362 -0.36 -26.96 -4.03
C LEU A 362 -1.28 -26.44 -2.91
N ALA A 363 -1.71 -25.19 -3.03
CA ALA A 363 -2.51 -24.49 -2.03
C ALA A 363 -3.69 -23.74 -2.66
N SER A 364 -4.16 -24.18 -3.84
CA SER A 364 -5.31 -23.61 -4.52
C SER A 364 -6.53 -24.53 -4.48
N VAL A 365 -7.71 -23.95 -4.69
CA VAL A 365 -8.97 -24.69 -4.83
C VAL A 365 -8.85 -25.73 -5.93
N GLU A 366 -8.28 -25.37 -7.09
CA GLU A 366 -8.15 -26.25 -8.25
C GLU A 366 -7.26 -27.47 -7.96
N PHE A 367 -6.21 -27.27 -7.16
CA PHE A 367 -5.37 -28.37 -6.67
C PHE A 367 -6.15 -29.27 -5.71
N PHE A 368 -6.80 -28.72 -4.69
CA PHE A 368 -7.53 -29.52 -3.71
C PHE A 368 -8.75 -30.23 -4.32
N GLU A 369 -9.38 -29.67 -5.35
CA GLU A 369 -10.40 -30.37 -6.13
C GLU A 369 -9.83 -31.61 -6.84
N SER A 370 -8.62 -31.49 -7.38
CA SER A 370 -7.91 -32.62 -7.99
C SER A 370 -7.60 -33.68 -6.92
N VAL A 371 -7.10 -33.26 -5.75
CA VAL A 371 -6.90 -34.17 -4.60
C VAL A 371 -8.20 -34.88 -4.20
N LYS A 372 -9.32 -34.15 -4.09
CA LYS A 372 -10.63 -34.72 -3.76
C LYS A 372 -11.10 -35.74 -4.79
N LYS A 373 -10.91 -35.47 -6.09
CA LYS A 373 -11.27 -36.42 -7.18
C LYS A 373 -10.38 -37.67 -7.19
N SER A 374 -9.15 -37.59 -6.70
CA SER A 374 -8.24 -38.74 -6.56
C SER A 374 -8.53 -39.61 -5.34
N LEU A 375 -9.29 -39.11 -4.35
CA LEU A 375 -9.70 -39.87 -3.17
C LEU A 375 -10.89 -40.81 -3.47
N ARG A 376 -10.91 -41.95 -2.78
CA ARG A 376 -12.09 -42.80 -2.67
C ARG A 376 -13.15 -42.18 -1.73
N PRO A 377 -14.41 -42.67 -1.70
CA PRO A 377 -15.49 -42.06 -0.91
C PRO A 377 -15.18 -41.82 0.58
N LEU A 378 -14.51 -42.78 1.23
CA LEU A 378 -14.05 -42.68 2.62
C LEU A 378 -12.58 -42.21 2.75
N GLY A 379 -12.04 -41.65 1.69
CA GLY A 379 -10.64 -41.23 1.62
C GLY A 379 -10.38 -39.94 2.41
N VAL A 380 -9.17 -39.82 2.95
CA VAL A 380 -8.74 -38.69 3.78
C VAL A 380 -7.53 -37.99 3.17
N ALA A 381 -7.58 -36.66 3.10
CA ALA A 381 -6.44 -35.81 2.77
C ALA A 381 -5.83 -35.23 4.06
N VAL A 382 -4.51 -35.35 4.24
CA VAL A 382 -3.77 -34.74 5.35
C VAL A 382 -2.81 -33.70 4.79
N VAL A 383 -3.04 -32.42 5.07
CA VAL A 383 -2.24 -31.31 4.56
C VAL A 383 -1.46 -30.67 5.71
N GLY A 384 -0.14 -30.80 5.71
CA GLY A 384 0.73 -30.20 6.72
C GLY A 384 1.32 -28.87 6.25
N ILE A 385 1.19 -27.82 7.06
CA ILE A 385 1.79 -26.50 6.80
C ILE A 385 2.69 -26.07 7.96
N VAL A 386 3.87 -25.51 7.66
CA VAL A 386 4.71 -24.81 8.65
C VAL A 386 4.64 -23.32 8.38
N GLY A 387 4.47 -22.50 9.41
CA GLY A 387 4.58 -21.04 9.24
C GLY A 387 3.90 -20.17 10.31
N ASP A 388 2.92 -20.73 11.00
CA ASP A 388 2.18 -20.04 12.06
C ASP A 388 2.87 -20.25 13.42
N ARG A 389 2.99 -19.16 14.18
CA ARG A 389 3.49 -19.20 15.57
C ARG A 389 2.48 -19.88 16.48
N ASP A 390 2.92 -20.21 17.69
CA ASP A 390 2.01 -20.71 18.72
C ASP A 390 0.90 -19.66 18.95
N PRO A 391 -0.39 -20.05 18.96
CA PRO A 391 -1.50 -19.14 19.26
C PRO A 391 -1.32 -18.30 20.53
N SER A 392 -0.50 -18.77 21.49
CA SER A 392 -0.17 -18.01 22.70
C SER A 392 0.53 -16.67 22.44
N ASP A 393 1.15 -16.48 21.28
CA ASP A 393 1.87 -15.26 20.92
C ASP A 393 0.92 -14.10 20.56
N GLY A 394 -0.38 -14.37 20.39
CA GLY A 394 -1.38 -13.36 20.03
C GLY A 394 -1.27 -12.85 18.57
N GLU A 395 -0.46 -13.50 17.74
CA GLU A 395 -0.39 -13.22 16.31
C GLU A 395 -1.55 -13.90 15.55
N PRO A 396 -2.22 -13.20 14.62
CA PRO A 396 -3.20 -13.83 13.73
C PRO A 396 -2.50 -14.78 12.76
N GLY A 397 -3.06 -15.98 12.58
CA GLY A 397 -2.54 -17.03 11.69
C GLY A 397 -3.04 -16.86 10.25
N HIS A 398 -2.50 -15.89 9.51
CA HIS A 398 -2.99 -15.58 8.16
C HIS A 398 -2.80 -16.74 7.17
N GLN A 399 -1.70 -17.51 7.28
CA GLN A 399 -1.44 -18.64 6.38
C GLN A 399 -2.40 -19.79 6.65
N GLY A 400 -2.57 -20.17 7.90
CA GLY A 400 -3.52 -21.19 8.31
C GLY A 400 -4.95 -20.85 7.91
N ALA A 401 -5.41 -19.62 8.16
CA ALA A 401 -6.74 -19.16 7.76
C ALA A 401 -6.99 -19.23 6.24
N CYS A 402 -5.95 -18.97 5.43
CA CYS A 402 -6.00 -19.09 3.98
C CYS A 402 -6.18 -20.54 3.51
N ILE A 403 -5.39 -21.45 4.07
CA ILE A 403 -5.46 -22.88 3.73
C ILE A 403 -6.76 -23.49 4.22
N GLU A 404 -7.18 -23.13 5.44
CA GLU A 404 -8.45 -23.54 5.99
C GLU A 404 -9.63 -23.13 5.11
N SER A 405 -9.72 -21.84 4.74
CA SER A 405 -10.78 -21.34 3.86
C SER A 405 -10.78 -22.04 2.50
N THR A 406 -9.59 -22.33 1.96
CA THR A 406 -9.45 -23.02 0.67
C THR A 406 -9.89 -24.48 0.77
N LEU A 407 -9.52 -25.20 1.84
CA LEU A 407 -9.95 -26.58 2.09
C LEU A 407 -11.45 -26.69 2.35
N GLN A 408 -12.02 -25.80 3.17
CA GLN A 408 -13.45 -25.75 3.47
C GLN A 408 -14.32 -25.42 2.25
N THR A 409 -13.74 -24.81 1.20
CA THR A 409 -14.43 -24.59 -0.08
C THR A 409 -14.58 -25.91 -0.86
N VAL A 410 -13.67 -26.87 -0.67
CA VAL A 410 -13.59 -28.12 -1.45
C VAL A 410 -14.13 -29.33 -0.68
N PHE A 411 -13.76 -29.47 0.59
CA PHE A 411 -14.09 -30.60 1.46
C PHE A 411 -15.28 -30.28 2.37
N SER A 412 -16.04 -31.30 2.74
CA SER A 412 -17.23 -31.13 3.59
C SER A 412 -16.88 -31.02 5.07
N GLN A 413 -15.78 -31.66 5.49
CA GLN A 413 -15.28 -31.66 6.85
C GLN A 413 -13.76 -31.52 6.87
N THR A 414 -13.25 -30.61 7.71
CA THR A 414 -11.82 -30.41 7.97
C THR A 414 -11.56 -30.29 9.47
N ILE A 415 -10.57 -31.02 9.97
CA ILE A 415 -10.11 -30.98 11.37
C ILE A 415 -8.69 -30.41 11.45
N LEU A 416 -8.45 -29.61 12.48
CA LEU A 416 -7.17 -28.99 12.79
C LEU A 416 -6.39 -29.79 13.84
N VAL A 417 -5.15 -30.17 13.51
CA VAL A 417 -4.21 -30.86 14.41
C VAL A 417 -2.92 -30.04 14.51
N PRO A 418 -2.80 -29.15 15.51
CA PRO A 418 -1.59 -28.35 15.73
C PRO A 418 -0.46 -29.20 16.34
N ASP A 419 0.76 -29.05 15.81
CA ASP A 419 1.97 -29.72 16.28
C ASP A 419 3.14 -28.72 16.30
N GLY A 420 3.22 -27.93 17.38
CA GLY A 420 4.16 -26.83 17.53
C GLY A 420 4.01 -25.75 16.42
N PRO A 421 5.06 -25.46 15.63
CA PRO A 421 5.00 -24.49 14.53
C PRO A 421 4.32 -25.03 13.26
N ARG A 422 3.98 -26.33 13.24
CA ARG A 422 3.26 -26.99 12.15
C ARG A 422 1.79 -27.16 12.51
N THR A 423 0.93 -27.06 11.52
CA THR A 423 -0.49 -27.38 11.66
C THR A 423 -0.88 -28.35 10.55
N PHE A 424 -1.54 -29.45 10.91
CA PHE A 424 -2.09 -30.40 9.95
C PHE A 424 -3.59 -30.19 9.80
N PHE A 425 -4.05 -30.09 8.56
CA PHE A 425 -5.46 -30.08 8.18
C PHE A 425 -5.83 -31.45 7.66
N VAL A 426 -6.70 -32.14 8.39
CA VAL A 426 -7.26 -33.44 7.99
C VAL A 426 -8.61 -33.17 7.34
N SER A 427 -8.76 -33.46 6.06
CA SER A 427 -9.99 -33.17 5.31
C SER A 427 -10.57 -34.41 4.66
N ALA A 428 -11.89 -34.53 4.63
CA ALA A 428 -12.61 -35.64 4.03
C ALA A 428 -13.71 -35.16 3.08
N ALA A 429 -13.95 -35.94 2.03
CA ALA A 429 -15.01 -35.64 1.06
C ALA A 429 -16.40 -35.82 1.68
N GLU A 430 -16.55 -36.81 2.56
CA GLU A 430 -17.75 -37.12 3.33
C GLU A 430 -17.49 -36.93 4.83
N ALA A 431 -18.56 -36.77 5.63
CA ALA A 431 -18.46 -36.53 7.07
C ALA A 431 -18.08 -37.80 7.84
N CYS A 432 -16.81 -38.20 7.77
CA CYS A 432 -16.28 -39.43 8.36
C CYS A 432 -15.16 -39.20 9.39
N LEU A 433 -14.77 -37.95 9.66
CA LEU A 433 -13.64 -37.63 10.52
C LEU A 433 -14.03 -37.55 12.01
N HIS A 434 -13.10 -37.94 12.89
CA HIS A 434 -13.27 -37.89 14.34
C HIS A 434 -12.24 -36.98 15.02
N VAL A 435 -12.66 -36.28 16.07
CA VAL A 435 -11.82 -35.33 16.83
C VAL A 435 -11.37 -35.91 18.19
N PHE A 436 -12.10 -36.88 18.73
CA PHE A 436 -11.85 -37.39 20.09
C PHE A 436 -10.62 -38.31 20.14
N PRO A 437 -9.59 -37.98 20.95
CA PRO A 437 -8.34 -38.74 20.99
C PRO A 437 -8.52 -40.23 21.31
N VAL A 438 -9.42 -40.56 22.25
CA VAL A 438 -9.71 -41.94 22.66
C VAL A 438 -10.22 -42.80 21.49
N ILE A 439 -11.09 -42.25 20.64
CA ILE A 439 -11.62 -42.94 19.46
C ILE A 439 -10.49 -43.16 18.45
N LEU A 440 -9.68 -42.13 18.21
CA LEU A 440 -8.56 -42.19 17.27
C LEU A 440 -7.47 -43.16 17.72
N GLN A 441 -7.21 -43.22 19.03
CA GLN A 441 -6.28 -44.17 19.64
C GLN A 441 -6.77 -45.60 19.45
N THR A 442 -8.07 -45.84 19.66
CA THR A 442 -8.69 -47.15 19.43
C THR A 442 -8.58 -47.56 17.97
N ARG A 443 -8.93 -46.66 17.04
CA ARG A 443 -8.83 -46.91 15.59
C ARG A 443 -7.41 -47.19 15.14
N PHE A 444 -6.47 -46.39 15.59
CA PHE A 444 -5.06 -46.59 15.26
C PHE A 444 -4.52 -47.89 15.85
N GLY A 445 -4.96 -48.27 17.05
CA GLY A 445 -4.62 -49.55 17.68
C GLY A 445 -5.14 -50.78 16.91
N LEU A 446 -6.13 -50.63 16.03
CA LEU A 446 -6.58 -51.71 15.13
C LEU A 446 -5.65 -51.92 13.93
N VAL A 447 -4.72 -50.98 13.66
CA VAL A 447 -3.75 -51.13 12.58
C VAL A 447 -2.69 -52.14 13.00
N GLU A 448 -2.47 -53.15 12.17
CA GLU A 448 -1.39 -54.11 12.38
C GLU A 448 -0.03 -53.38 12.43
N ASN A 449 0.79 -53.73 13.43
CA ASN A 449 2.07 -53.07 13.73
C ASN A 449 1.96 -51.57 14.10
N ALA A 450 0.81 -51.10 14.62
CA ALA A 450 0.62 -49.70 15.02
C ALA A 450 1.78 -49.12 15.85
N ASN A 451 2.22 -49.83 16.90
CA ASN A 451 3.32 -49.38 17.77
C ASN A 451 4.69 -49.28 17.08
N GLU A 452 4.91 -50.02 15.98
CA GLU A 452 6.13 -49.87 15.18
C GLU A 452 6.08 -48.62 14.29
N ILE A 453 4.88 -48.20 13.88
CA ILE A 453 4.63 -46.97 13.14
C ILE A 453 4.81 -45.78 14.07
N PHE A 454 4.03 -45.75 15.15
CA PHE A 454 4.01 -44.71 16.18
C PHE A 454 3.43 -45.28 17.49
N PRO A 455 3.97 -44.95 18.68
CA PRO A 455 3.41 -45.47 19.93
C PRO A 455 1.95 -45.01 20.12
N VAL A 456 1.03 -45.97 20.28
CA VAL A 456 -0.42 -45.72 20.35
C VAL A 456 -0.77 -44.77 21.51
N ASP A 457 -0.09 -44.91 22.65
CA ASP A 457 -0.30 -44.09 23.85
C ASP A 457 0.10 -42.62 23.67
N LEU A 458 0.96 -42.31 22.70
CA LEU A 458 1.36 -40.93 22.39
C LEU A 458 0.35 -40.21 21.49
N LEU A 459 -0.66 -40.91 20.95
CA LEU A 459 -1.63 -40.30 20.04
C LEU A 459 -2.50 -39.23 20.72
N GLU A 460 -2.74 -39.36 22.02
CA GLU A 460 -3.43 -38.34 22.84
C GLU A 460 -2.61 -37.03 22.93
N GLN A 461 -1.29 -37.10 22.80
CA GLN A 461 -0.43 -35.90 22.76
C GLN A 461 -0.44 -35.23 21.39
N VAL A 462 -0.84 -35.95 20.34
CA VAL A 462 -0.96 -35.43 18.97
C VAL A 462 -2.29 -34.72 18.77
N TYR A 463 -3.39 -35.36 19.18
CA TYR A 463 -4.72 -34.77 19.09
C TYR A 463 -5.04 -34.02 20.38
N ARG A 464 -4.75 -32.71 20.38
CA ARG A 464 -4.94 -31.81 21.53
C ARG A 464 -6.07 -30.82 21.25
N PRO A 465 -7.33 -31.12 21.65
CA PRO A 465 -8.48 -30.26 21.35
C PRO A 465 -8.31 -28.83 21.87
N ASP A 466 -7.62 -28.67 23.01
CA ASP A 466 -7.29 -27.37 23.60
C ASP A 466 -6.43 -26.50 22.69
N LEU A 467 -5.45 -27.10 21.99
CA LEU A 467 -4.62 -26.39 21.02
C LEU A 467 -5.35 -26.14 19.71
N SER A 468 -6.19 -27.10 19.27
CA SER A 468 -7.02 -26.94 18.06
C SER A 468 -7.95 -25.74 18.17
N VAL A 469 -8.65 -25.59 19.30
CA VAL A 469 -9.54 -24.44 19.55
C VAL A 469 -8.76 -23.12 19.57
N LYS A 470 -7.62 -23.05 20.27
CA LYS A 470 -6.79 -21.83 20.27
C LYS A 470 -6.28 -21.47 18.87
N ARG A 471 -5.97 -22.48 18.05
CA ARG A 471 -5.52 -22.27 16.66
C ARG A 471 -6.65 -21.74 15.79
N GLU A 472 -7.86 -22.28 15.96
CA GLU A 472 -9.07 -21.81 15.28
C GLU A 472 -9.40 -20.36 15.68
N GLU A 473 -9.33 -20.01 16.97
CA GLU A 473 -9.47 -18.63 17.44
C GLU A 473 -8.45 -17.66 16.80
N SER A 474 -7.20 -18.11 16.60
CA SER A 474 -6.17 -17.32 15.91
C SER A 474 -6.49 -17.10 14.43
N TYR A 475 -7.14 -18.06 13.78
CA TYR A 475 -7.57 -17.94 12.38
C TYR A 475 -8.82 -17.05 12.26
N ASP A 476 -9.78 -17.19 13.18
CA ASP A 476 -10.97 -16.33 13.25
C ASP A 476 -10.63 -14.88 13.66
N ALA A 477 -9.50 -14.65 14.34
CA ALA A 477 -8.98 -13.31 14.59
C ALA A 477 -8.55 -12.59 13.29
N VAL A 478 -8.33 -13.32 12.19
CA VAL A 478 -8.03 -12.74 10.87
C VAL A 478 -9.27 -12.03 10.33
N ASN A 479 -9.26 -10.71 10.46
CA ASN A 479 -10.43 -9.88 10.14
C ASN A 479 -10.46 -9.47 8.64
N ILE A 480 -10.49 -10.49 7.77
CA ILE A 480 -10.60 -10.42 6.31
C ILE A 480 -11.71 -11.41 5.86
N PRO A 481 -12.57 -11.06 4.89
CA PRO A 481 -13.61 -11.98 4.40
C PRO A 481 -13.02 -13.29 3.89
N ARG A 482 -13.63 -14.44 4.26
CA ARG A 482 -13.14 -15.79 3.88
C ARG A 482 -13.00 -15.96 2.36
N GLU A 483 -13.93 -15.40 1.57
CA GLU A 483 -13.88 -15.37 0.10
C GLU A 483 -12.56 -14.81 -0.47
N ARG A 484 -11.89 -13.89 0.25
CA ARG A 484 -10.60 -13.31 -0.15
C ARG A 484 -9.39 -14.04 0.41
N LEU A 485 -9.60 -14.93 1.37
CA LEU A 485 -8.58 -15.83 1.89
C LEU A 485 -8.51 -17.12 1.06
N THR A 486 -9.59 -17.49 0.36
CA THR A 486 -9.60 -18.61 -0.57
C THR A 486 -8.63 -18.37 -1.74
N SER A 487 -7.71 -19.30 -1.96
CA SER A 487 -6.64 -19.18 -2.96
C SER A 487 -7.03 -19.92 -4.25
N HIS A 488 -6.93 -19.23 -5.38
CA HIS A 488 -7.14 -19.79 -6.73
C HIS A 488 -5.87 -19.66 -7.57
N ASP A 489 -5.74 -20.45 -8.64
CA ASP A 489 -4.58 -20.36 -9.55
C ASP A 489 -4.39 -18.96 -10.17
N GLY A 490 -5.48 -18.32 -10.61
CA GLY A 490 -5.46 -16.96 -11.17
C GLY A 490 -5.40 -15.84 -10.11
N SER A 491 -5.76 -16.16 -8.87
CA SER A 491 -5.72 -15.24 -7.73
C SER A 491 -5.16 -15.93 -6.48
N PRO A 492 -3.81 -16.08 -6.42
CA PRO A 492 -3.14 -16.82 -5.35
C PRO A 492 -3.15 -16.05 -4.01
N SER A 493 -4.26 -16.15 -3.27
CA SER A 493 -4.48 -15.48 -1.98
C SER A 493 -3.47 -15.86 -0.90
N HIS A 494 -2.79 -17.01 -1.02
CA HIS A 494 -1.68 -17.38 -0.13
C HIS A 494 -0.54 -16.33 -0.13
N ARG A 495 -0.37 -15.58 -1.24
CA ARG A 495 0.60 -14.48 -1.34
C ARG A 495 0.18 -13.27 -0.51
N LEU A 496 -1.13 -12.97 -0.51
CA LEU A 496 -1.71 -11.92 0.33
C LEU A 496 -1.51 -12.27 1.81
N SER A 497 -1.82 -13.50 2.18
CA SER A 497 -1.64 -14.02 3.54
C SER A 497 -0.18 -13.97 3.99
N GLY A 498 0.78 -14.28 3.11
CA GLY A 498 2.21 -14.10 3.38
C GLY A 498 2.62 -12.65 3.62
N LEU A 499 2.09 -11.70 2.83
CA LEU A 499 2.33 -10.27 3.00
C LEU A 499 1.73 -9.74 4.31
N LEU A 500 0.50 -10.15 4.63
CA LEU A 500 -0.18 -9.78 5.86
C LEU A 500 0.56 -10.32 7.09
N GLN A 501 1.02 -11.58 7.04
CA GLN A 501 1.85 -12.15 8.11
C GLN A 501 3.15 -11.35 8.31
N ALA A 502 3.86 -11.03 7.23
CA ALA A 502 5.09 -10.24 7.30
C ALA A 502 4.86 -8.83 7.88
N ALA A 503 3.72 -8.22 7.55
CA ALA A 503 3.34 -6.89 8.02
C ALA A 503 2.90 -6.89 9.49
N SER A 504 2.06 -7.86 9.88
CA SER A 504 1.62 -8.07 11.27
C SER A 504 2.83 -8.24 12.20
N ARG A 505 3.82 -9.05 11.79
CA ARG A 505 5.11 -9.21 12.50
C ARG A 505 5.97 -7.96 12.58
N SER A 506 5.70 -6.96 11.75
CA SER A 506 6.35 -5.64 11.83
C SER A 506 5.57 -4.64 12.67
N GLY A 507 4.44 -5.05 13.27
CA GLY A 507 3.51 -4.14 13.94
C GLY A 507 2.81 -3.19 12.97
N VAL A 508 2.78 -3.50 11.66
CA VAL A 508 2.13 -2.68 10.63
C VAL A 508 0.75 -3.28 10.35
N PRO A 509 -0.35 -2.63 10.82
CA PRO A 509 -1.70 -3.16 10.65
C PRO A 509 -2.18 -2.98 9.21
N LEU A 510 -1.89 -3.94 8.33
CA LEU A 510 -2.36 -3.93 6.94
C LEU A 510 -3.80 -4.46 6.78
N ASP A 511 -4.38 -5.10 7.80
CA ASP A 511 -5.75 -5.65 7.69
C ASP A 511 -6.80 -4.58 7.37
N LYS A 512 -6.65 -3.38 7.96
CA LYS A 512 -7.56 -2.25 7.72
C LYS A 512 -7.51 -1.75 6.27
N PRO A 513 -6.33 -1.38 5.71
CA PRO A 513 -6.26 -0.97 4.31
C PRO A 513 -6.62 -2.09 3.35
N VAL A 514 -6.27 -3.35 3.64
CA VAL A 514 -6.69 -4.49 2.80
C VAL A 514 -8.21 -4.65 2.82
N ARG A 515 -8.86 -4.57 3.98
CA ARG A 515 -10.33 -4.65 4.07
C ARG A 515 -11.02 -3.48 3.38
N ALA A 516 -10.48 -2.28 3.54
CA ALA A 516 -10.95 -1.12 2.79
C ALA A 516 -10.84 -1.41 1.28
N PHE A 517 -9.69 -1.90 0.83
CA PHE A 517 -9.49 -2.26 -0.57
C PHE A 517 -10.48 -3.33 -1.07
N VAL A 518 -10.66 -4.41 -0.31
CA VAL A 518 -11.62 -5.49 -0.62
C VAL A 518 -13.04 -4.95 -0.77
N ARG A 519 -13.43 -3.98 0.06
CA ARG A 519 -14.76 -3.35 0.00
C ARG A 519 -14.91 -2.37 -1.16
N GLY A 520 -13.94 -1.49 -1.37
CA GLY A 520 -14.02 -0.46 -2.42
C GLY A 520 -13.60 -0.94 -3.81
N GLY A 521 -13.05 -2.15 -3.90
CA GLY A 521 -12.69 -2.83 -5.15
C GLY A 521 -11.69 -2.05 -6.01
N LEU A 522 -11.77 -2.26 -7.32
CA LEU A 522 -10.88 -1.68 -8.33
C LEU A 522 -10.91 -0.14 -8.34
N LEU A 523 -12.03 0.48 -7.93
CA LEU A 523 -12.18 1.94 -7.92
C LEU A 523 -11.16 2.62 -7.00
N LEU A 524 -10.77 1.99 -5.88
CA LEU A 524 -9.77 2.53 -4.97
C LEU A 524 -8.36 2.59 -5.58
N ALA A 525 -8.05 1.74 -6.57
CA ALA A 525 -6.80 1.80 -7.33
C ALA A 525 -6.87 2.81 -8.48
N ILE A 526 -8.01 2.91 -9.17
CA ILE A 526 -8.18 3.77 -10.36
C ILE A 526 -8.27 5.25 -9.99
N VAL A 527 -9.03 5.59 -8.95
CA VAL A 527 -9.31 6.99 -8.56
C VAL A 527 -8.02 7.80 -8.34
N PRO A 528 -7.01 7.32 -7.59
CA PRO A 528 -5.74 8.03 -7.45
C PRO A 528 -5.02 8.30 -8.77
N ILE A 529 -5.00 7.34 -9.69
CA ILE A 529 -4.33 7.47 -11.00
C ILE A 529 -5.02 8.54 -11.84
N VAL A 530 -6.35 8.45 -11.96
CA VAL A 530 -7.16 9.39 -12.75
C VAL A 530 -7.08 10.80 -12.17
N LEU A 531 -7.18 10.94 -10.85
CA LEU A 531 -7.07 12.25 -10.19
C LEU A 531 -5.67 12.84 -10.32
N LEU A 532 -4.62 12.05 -10.14
CA LEU A 532 -3.25 12.53 -10.32
C LEU A 532 -3.03 13.02 -11.75
N ALA A 533 -3.53 12.28 -12.75
CA ALA A 533 -3.47 12.67 -14.15
C ALA A 533 -4.30 13.93 -14.44
N ALA A 534 -5.54 14.00 -13.96
CA ALA A 534 -6.42 15.16 -14.16
C ALA A 534 -5.87 16.43 -13.49
N VAL A 535 -5.41 16.32 -12.24
CA VAL A 535 -4.80 17.43 -11.49
C VAL A 535 -3.49 17.86 -12.15
N ARG A 536 -2.69 16.91 -12.64
CA ARG A 536 -1.45 17.23 -13.37
C ARG A 536 -1.75 17.93 -14.70
N LEU A 537 -2.74 17.46 -15.44
CA LEU A 537 -3.20 18.10 -16.68
C LEU A 537 -3.73 19.52 -16.40
N ALA A 538 -4.50 19.70 -15.32
CA ALA A 538 -4.99 21.01 -14.90
C ALA A 538 -3.86 21.96 -14.47
N TYR A 539 -2.88 21.47 -13.71
CA TYR A 539 -1.67 22.21 -13.35
C TYR A 539 -1.00 22.73 -14.61
N VAL A 540 -0.71 21.81 -15.53
CA VAL A 540 -0.06 22.08 -16.80
C VAL A 540 -0.84 23.11 -17.63
N ILE A 541 -2.15 22.93 -17.83
CA ILE A 541 -3.01 23.86 -18.59
C ILE A 541 -3.03 25.25 -17.95
N ARG A 542 -3.06 25.34 -16.61
CA ARG A 542 -3.08 26.63 -15.89
C ARG A 542 -1.72 27.34 -15.90
N THR A 543 -0.63 26.57 -15.87
CA THR A 543 0.74 27.11 -15.97
C THR A 543 1.16 27.39 -17.41
N ALA A 544 0.41 26.89 -18.41
CA ALA A 544 0.69 27.16 -19.81
C ALA A 544 0.66 28.68 -20.08
N PRO A 545 1.70 29.24 -20.72
CA PRO A 545 1.74 30.66 -21.04
C PRO A 545 0.57 31.09 -21.93
N ARG A 546 0.11 32.33 -21.76
CA ARG A 546 -0.93 32.98 -22.59
C ARG A 546 -0.38 34.17 -23.39
N ALA A 547 0.92 34.18 -23.73
CA ALA A 547 1.51 35.25 -24.53
C ALA A 547 1.46 34.92 -26.02
N LYS A 548 1.18 35.93 -26.86
CA LYS A 548 1.37 35.85 -28.31
C LYS A 548 2.86 35.58 -28.59
N ALA A 549 3.11 34.70 -29.56
CA ALA A 549 4.44 34.24 -29.92
C ALA A 549 5.36 35.42 -30.26
N VAL A 550 6.42 35.60 -29.48
CA VAL A 550 7.60 36.35 -29.93
C VAL A 550 8.57 35.30 -30.48
N PRO A 551 8.98 35.37 -31.76
CA PRO A 551 9.94 34.42 -32.33
C PRO A 551 11.29 34.49 -31.59
N GLY A 552 11.87 33.33 -31.24
CA GLY A 552 13.25 33.23 -30.75
C GLY A 552 13.47 32.86 -29.28
N LEU A 553 12.43 32.67 -28.46
CA LEU A 553 12.61 32.26 -27.05
C LEU A 553 12.76 30.73 -26.88
N SER A 554 13.78 30.32 -26.12
CA SER A 554 14.00 28.94 -25.69
C SER A 554 12.91 28.45 -24.71
N PRO A 555 12.56 27.15 -24.72
CA PRO A 555 11.56 26.59 -23.81
C PRO A 555 12.01 26.70 -22.34
N GLY A 556 11.06 27.03 -21.46
CA GLY A 556 11.32 27.26 -20.04
C GLY A 556 11.63 26.00 -19.22
N PRO A 557 12.22 26.14 -18.01
CA PRO A 557 12.63 25.03 -17.14
C PRO A 557 11.49 24.11 -16.67
N ALA A 558 10.23 24.56 -16.73
CA ALA A 558 9.06 23.76 -16.35
C ALA A 558 8.81 22.58 -17.32
N LEU A 559 9.00 22.80 -18.63
CA LEU A 559 8.88 21.74 -19.63
C LEU A 559 9.86 20.60 -19.36
N ARG A 560 11.08 20.93 -18.91
CA ARG A 560 12.10 19.91 -18.56
C ARG A 560 11.67 19.04 -17.40
N SER A 561 11.08 19.62 -16.35
CA SER A 561 10.58 18.83 -15.20
C SER A 561 9.39 17.95 -15.58
N ASP A 562 8.50 18.43 -16.45
CA ASP A 562 7.32 17.67 -16.87
C ASP A 562 7.70 16.48 -17.77
N VAL A 563 8.62 16.69 -18.71
CA VAL A 563 9.11 15.64 -19.61
C VAL A 563 9.92 14.58 -18.86
N ARG A 564 10.71 14.96 -17.84
CA ARG A 564 11.38 14.02 -16.95
C ARG A 564 10.40 13.21 -16.10
N PHE A 565 9.35 13.86 -15.57
CA PHE A 565 8.28 13.19 -14.83
C PHE A 565 7.57 12.14 -15.70
N LEU A 566 7.24 12.47 -16.95
CA LEU A 566 6.66 11.52 -17.91
C LEU A 566 7.57 10.31 -18.15
N GLY A 567 8.88 10.54 -18.34
CA GLY A 567 9.87 9.47 -18.47
C GLY A 567 9.93 8.57 -17.24
N GLY A 568 9.90 9.16 -16.04
CA GLY A 568 9.81 8.42 -14.78
C GLY A 568 8.54 7.58 -14.66
N CYS A 569 7.37 8.16 -14.92
CA CYS A 569 6.09 7.43 -14.86
C CYS A 569 6.02 6.28 -15.87
N SER A 570 6.51 6.50 -17.10
CA SER A 570 6.60 5.43 -18.12
C SER A 570 7.47 4.27 -17.64
N ALA A 571 8.65 4.56 -17.09
CA ALA A 571 9.53 3.55 -16.50
C ALA A 571 8.87 2.80 -15.33
N GLY A 572 8.13 3.52 -14.47
CA GLY A 572 7.36 2.91 -13.38
C GLY A 572 6.30 1.94 -13.86
N VAL A 573 5.53 2.31 -14.89
CA VAL A 573 4.50 1.43 -15.46
C VAL A 573 5.14 0.22 -16.15
N SER A 574 6.26 0.39 -16.86
CA SER A 574 7.02 -0.74 -17.43
C SER A 574 7.51 -1.70 -16.36
N SER A 575 8.08 -1.19 -15.27
CA SER A 575 8.62 -2.02 -14.19
C SER A 575 7.52 -2.73 -13.39
N ALA A 576 6.38 -2.08 -13.15
CA ALA A 576 5.23 -2.74 -12.53
C ALA A 576 4.72 -3.91 -13.39
N GLY A 577 4.61 -3.71 -14.70
CA GLY A 577 4.24 -4.76 -15.65
C GLY A 577 5.27 -5.90 -15.71
N LEU A 578 6.57 -5.58 -15.71
CA LEU A 578 7.65 -6.56 -15.68
C LEU A 578 7.58 -7.46 -14.44
N VAL A 579 7.42 -6.87 -13.26
CA VAL A 579 7.33 -7.65 -12.01
C VAL A 579 6.08 -8.53 -12.01
N ALA A 580 4.92 -8.00 -12.43
CA ALA A 580 3.69 -8.79 -12.52
C ALA A 580 3.82 -9.97 -13.50
N LEU A 581 4.47 -9.77 -14.66
CA LEU A 581 4.74 -10.82 -15.64
C LEU A 581 5.73 -11.87 -15.12
N ILE A 582 6.79 -11.48 -14.42
CA ILE A 582 7.74 -12.43 -13.80
C ILE A 582 7.02 -13.25 -12.72
N GLN A 583 6.19 -12.62 -11.89
CA GLN A 583 5.46 -13.33 -10.84
C GLN A 583 4.42 -14.29 -11.42
N ALA A 584 3.73 -13.91 -12.50
CA ALA A 584 2.82 -14.79 -13.24
C ALA A 584 3.58 -15.96 -13.89
N TRP A 585 4.76 -15.73 -14.44
CA TRP A 585 5.60 -16.79 -15.01
C TRP A 585 6.08 -17.79 -13.95
N LEU A 586 6.57 -17.30 -12.82
CA LEU A 586 7.03 -18.13 -11.71
C LEU A 586 5.87 -18.90 -11.04
N ALA A 587 4.63 -18.44 -11.21
CA ALA A 587 3.42 -19.15 -10.77
C ALA A 587 3.01 -20.30 -11.71
N ASN A 588 3.59 -20.39 -12.91
CA ASN A 588 3.22 -21.40 -13.89
C ASN A 588 4.17 -22.61 -13.87
N PRO A 589 3.70 -23.82 -14.24
CA PRO A 589 4.47 -25.06 -14.20
C PRO A 589 5.70 -25.10 -15.13
N GLY A 590 5.85 -24.14 -16.05
CA GLY A 590 7.01 -23.99 -16.92
C GLY A 590 8.09 -23.03 -16.38
N GLY A 591 7.76 -22.23 -15.36
CA GLY A 591 8.67 -21.20 -14.85
C GLY A 591 9.74 -21.78 -13.94
N THR A 592 11.00 -21.43 -14.22
CA THR A 592 12.15 -21.70 -13.34
C THR A 592 12.92 -20.41 -13.04
N PRO A 593 13.47 -20.25 -11.82
CA PRO A 593 14.30 -19.09 -11.47
C PRO A 593 15.53 -18.93 -12.37
N ASP A 594 16.14 -20.03 -12.83
CA ASP A 594 17.32 -19.99 -13.71
C ASP A 594 17.03 -19.32 -15.08
N GLN A 595 15.77 -19.26 -15.50
CA GLN A 595 15.35 -18.60 -16.75
C GLN A 595 15.15 -17.09 -16.62
N ILE A 596 15.29 -16.51 -15.42
CA ILE A 596 15.16 -15.06 -15.21
C ILE A 596 16.16 -14.28 -16.08
N GLY A 597 17.34 -14.85 -16.36
CA GLY A 597 18.30 -14.25 -17.29
C GLY A 597 17.72 -14.04 -18.70
N TYR A 598 16.93 -14.99 -19.22
CA TYR A 598 16.24 -14.84 -20.50
C TYR A 598 15.18 -13.72 -20.46
N VAL A 599 14.46 -13.57 -19.35
CA VAL A 599 13.47 -12.49 -19.17
C VAL A 599 14.15 -11.12 -19.29
N PHE A 600 15.25 -10.89 -18.56
CA PHE A 600 16.00 -9.64 -18.65
C PHE A 600 16.63 -9.42 -20.03
N SER A 601 17.09 -10.48 -20.69
CA SER A 601 17.59 -10.41 -22.06
C SER A 601 16.53 -10.01 -23.07
N LEU A 602 15.33 -10.60 -23.02
CA LEU A 602 14.25 -10.24 -23.93
C LEU A 602 13.78 -8.80 -23.72
N LEU A 603 13.70 -8.36 -22.46
CA LEU A 603 13.44 -6.96 -22.14
C LEU A 603 14.55 -6.04 -22.71
N ALA A 604 15.82 -6.40 -22.51
CA ALA A 604 16.96 -5.64 -23.03
C ALA A 604 16.99 -5.59 -24.56
N LEU A 605 16.66 -6.69 -25.24
CA LEU A 605 16.50 -6.76 -26.69
C LEU A 605 15.44 -5.76 -27.15
N GLY A 606 14.27 -5.78 -26.51
CA GLY A 606 13.20 -4.82 -26.74
C GLY A 606 13.69 -3.39 -26.56
N LEU A 607 14.33 -3.06 -25.43
CA LEU A 607 14.87 -1.72 -25.14
C LEU A 607 15.83 -1.24 -26.24
N VAL A 608 16.74 -2.11 -26.71
CA VAL A 608 17.69 -1.79 -27.79
C VAL A 608 16.96 -1.54 -29.10
N LEU A 609 16.08 -2.45 -29.53
CA LEU A 609 15.33 -2.32 -30.78
C LEU A 609 14.46 -1.06 -30.78
N GLY A 610 13.73 -0.82 -29.70
CA GLY A 610 12.91 0.38 -29.52
C GLY A 610 13.74 1.66 -29.58
N ALA A 611 14.91 1.67 -28.93
CA ALA A 611 15.81 2.81 -28.97
C ALA A 611 16.38 3.05 -30.37
N VAL A 612 16.79 2.00 -31.09
CA VAL A 612 17.32 2.11 -32.47
C VAL A 612 16.24 2.60 -33.43
N CYS A 613 15.05 2.01 -33.40
CA CYS A 613 13.91 2.40 -34.25
C CYS A 613 13.50 3.85 -33.98
N ALA A 614 13.39 4.25 -32.71
CA ALA A 614 13.07 5.63 -32.34
C ALA A 614 14.17 6.62 -32.78
N ARG A 615 15.45 6.25 -32.65
CA ARG A 615 16.56 7.09 -33.13
C ARG A 615 16.54 7.25 -34.64
N TRP A 616 16.27 6.17 -35.38
CA TRP A 616 16.12 6.20 -36.83
C TRP A 616 14.94 7.09 -37.24
N ALA A 617 13.76 6.89 -36.66
CA ALA A 617 12.58 7.72 -36.93
C ALA A 617 12.82 9.20 -36.62
N VAL A 618 13.51 9.50 -35.51
CA VAL A 618 13.88 10.87 -35.14
C VAL A 618 14.93 11.46 -36.10
N SER A 619 15.81 10.64 -36.69
CA SER A 619 16.83 11.11 -37.64
C SER A 619 16.25 11.56 -38.98
N LEU A 620 15.10 11.03 -39.37
CA LEU A 620 14.37 11.42 -40.59
C LEU A 620 13.76 12.84 -40.48
N LEU A 621 13.63 13.38 -39.26
CA LEU A 621 13.09 14.71 -38.99
C LEU A 621 14.22 15.76 -39.04
N HIS A 622 14.52 16.27 -40.24
CA HIS A 622 15.77 17.00 -40.56
C HIS A 622 15.83 18.52 -40.25
N SER A 623 15.31 19.03 -39.13
CA SER A 623 15.62 20.43 -38.75
C SER A 623 15.64 20.71 -37.24
N ARG A 624 16.45 21.70 -36.82
CA ARG A 624 16.63 22.13 -35.41
C ARG A 624 15.55 23.09 -34.91
N ALA A 625 14.49 23.35 -35.68
CA ALA A 625 13.43 24.28 -35.30
C ALA A 625 12.46 23.70 -34.24
N VAL A 626 11.88 24.58 -33.41
CA VAL A 626 10.88 24.24 -32.37
C VAL A 626 9.65 23.50 -32.94
N SER A 627 9.39 23.63 -34.25
CA SER A 627 8.35 22.88 -34.98
C SER A 627 8.53 21.36 -34.93
N HIS A 628 9.75 20.84 -34.73
CA HIS A 628 10.05 19.39 -34.68
C HIS A 628 9.72 18.73 -33.34
N LEU A 629 9.43 19.49 -32.28
CA LEU A 629 9.04 18.91 -30.98
C LEU A 629 7.62 18.34 -31.01
N ARG A 630 6.75 18.81 -31.93
CA ARG A 630 5.38 18.32 -32.09
C ARG A 630 5.31 16.85 -32.52
N PRO A 631 5.90 16.42 -33.65
CA PRO A 631 5.83 15.03 -34.07
C PRO A 631 6.49 14.09 -33.06
N VAL A 632 7.58 14.52 -32.40
CA VAL A 632 8.25 13.74 -31.34
C VAL A 632 7.36 13.59 -30.10
N GLY A 633 6.64 14.63 -29.70
CA GLY A 633 5.67 14.56 -28.60
C GLY A 633 4.47 13.66 -28.90
N TRP A 634 3.95 13.70 -30.14
CA TRP A 634 2.89 12.78 -30.59
C TRP A 634 3.37 11.34 -30.67
N ALA A 635 4.58 11.11 -31.18
CA ALA A 635 5.21 9.79 -31.19
C ALA A 635 5.39 9.25 -29.77
N LEU A 636 5.78 10.11 -28.81
CA LEU A 636 5.88 9.72 -27.40
C LEU A 636 4.53 9.30 -26.83
N ALA A 637 3.48 10.09 -27.06
CA ALA A 637 2.12 9.74 -26.62
C ALA A 637 1.63 8.42 -27.24
N ALA A 638 1.91 8.19 -28.54
CA ALA A 638 1.55 6.96 -29.23
C ALA A 638 2.29 5.73 -28.66
N ILE A 639 3.61 5.84 -28.42
CA ILE A 639 4.40 4.75 -27.80
C ILE A 639 3.89 4.41 -26.39
N LEU A 640 3.51 5.42 -25.60
CA LEU A 640 2.96 5.22 -24.26
C LEU A 640 1.55 4.62 -24.30
N ALA A 641 0.74 4.95 -25.31
CA ALA A 641 -0.55 4.30 -25.54
C ALA A 641 -0.37 2.83 -25.95
N ILE A 642 0.62 2.52 -26.81
CA ILE A 642 0.99 1.15 -27.15
C ILE A 642 1.42 0.38 -25.90
N GLN A 643 2.21 0.99 -25.01
CA GLN A 643 2.57 0.39 -23.71
C GLN A 643 1.32 0.05 -22.89
N GLY A 644 0.31 0.92 -22.87
CA GLY A 644 -0.98 0.66 -22.22
C GLY A 644 -1.73 -0.53 -22.83
N VAL A 645 -1.76 -0.64 -24.16
CA VAL A 645 -2.38 -1.77 -24.87
C VAL A 645 -1.64 -3.08 -24.59
N VAL A 646 -0.31 -3.09 -24.63
CA VAL A 646 0.50 -4.29 -24.33
C VAL A 646 0.20 -4.81 -22.93
N LEU A 647 0.12 -3.93 -21.93
CA LEU A 647 -0.22 -4.32 -20.56
C LEU A 647 -1.68 -4.78 -20.42
N LEU A 648 -2.60 -4.17 -21.17
CA LEU A 648 -4.00 -4.61 -21.20
C LEU A 648 -4.12 -6.03 -21.75
N VAL A 649 -3.50 -6.29 -22.91
CA VAL A 649 -3.46 -7.62 -23.55
C VAL A 649 -2.78 -8.63 -22.62
N SER A 650 -1.69 -8.23 -21.98
CA SER A 650 -1.00 -9.08 -20.99
C SER A 650 -1.94 -9.51 -19.86
N GLY A 651 -2.80 -8.60 -19.38
CA GLY A 651 -3.78 -8.91 -18.32
C GLY A 651 -4.75 -10.03 -18.71
N PHE A 652 -5.29 -9.99 -19.93
CA PHE A 652 -6.19 -11.04 -20.44
C PHE A 652 -5.47 -12.36 -20.72
N VAL A 653 -4.24 -12.27 -21.26
CA VAL A 653 -3.45 -13.45 -21.63
C VAL A 653 -3.00 -14.25 -20.41
N VAL A 654 -2.57 -13.56 -19.35
CA VAL A 654 -2.06 -14.18 -18.13
C VAL A 654 -3.11 -15.07 -17.46
N GLU A 655 -4.39 -14.72 -17.56
CA GLU A 655 -5.49 -15.51 -16.98
C GLU A 655 -5.86 -16.75 -17.80
N GLN A 656 -5.50 -16.82 -19.09
CA GLN A 656 -5.99 -17.87 -20.00
C GLN A 656 -4.94 -18.87 -20.45
N LEU A 657 -3.74 -18.43 -20.90
CA LEU A 657 -2.67 -19.31 -21.41
C LEU A 657 -1.31 -18.60 -21.34
N MET A 658 -0.49 -18.91 -20.32
CA MET A 658 0.90 -18.44 -20.25
C MET A 658 1.87 -19.50 -20.78
N GLY A 659 2.10 -19.49 -22.09
CA GLY A 659 3.23 -20.21 -22.72
C GLY A 659 4.47 -19.32 -22.85
N TRP A 660 5.67 -19.91 -22.85
CA TRP A 660 6.93 -19.18 -23.02
C TRP A 660 6.99 -18.25 -24.25
N PRO A 661 6.59 -18.67 -25.47
CA PRO A 661 6.71 -17.81 -26.65
C PRO A 661 5.87 -16.54 -26.53
N LEU A 662 4.69 -16.63 -25.92
CA LEU A 662 3.79 -15.49 -25.74
C LEU A 662 4.35 -14.50 -24.72
N LEU A 663 4.85 -14.99 -23.58
CA LEU A 663 5.53 -14.13 -22.60
C LEU A 663 6.76 -13.46 -23.20
N ALA A 664 7.53 -14.15 -24.04
CA ALA A 664 8.71 -13.57 -24.69
C ALA A 664 8.34 -12.38 -25.60
N VAL A 665 7.24 -12.49 -26.36
CA VAL A 665 6.71 -11.39 -27.18
C VAL A 665 6.24 -10.22 -26.30
N LEU A 666 5.51 -10.49 -25.21
CA LEU A 666 5.05 -9.46 -24.29
C LEU A 666 6.23 -8.71 -23.63
N LEU A 667 7.27 -9.42 -23.20
CA LEU A 667 8.47 -8.82 -22.61
C LEU A 667 9.26 -7.99 -23.63
N ALA A 668 9.43 -8.50 -24.85
CA ALA A 668 10.13 -7.78 -25.92
C ALA A 668 9.38 -6.52 -26.35
N THR A 669 8.05 -6.57 -26.47
CA THR A 669 7.22 -5.40 -26.81
C THR A 669 7.16 -4.38 -25.68
N LEU A 670 7.10 -4.82 -24.42
CA LEU A 670 7.21 -3.96 -23.25
C LEU A 670 8.57 -3.24 -23.23
N GLY A 671 9.66 -3.97 -23.47
CA GLY A 671 11.00 -3.40 -23.62
C GLY A 671 11.10 -2.41 -24.80
N PHE A 672 10.52 -2.75 -25.95
CA PHE A 672 10.48 -1.88 -27.13
C PHE A 672 9.83 -0.52 -26.83
N SER A 673 8.67 -0.53 -26.18
CA SER A 673 7.97 0.70 -25.80
C SER A 673 8.82 1.56 -24.84
N GLY A 674 9.46 0.95 -23.83
CA GLY A 674 10.34 1.65 -22.90
C GLY A 674 11.57 2.27 -23.57
N GLY A 675 12.22 1.52 -24.48
CA GLY A 675 13.41 1.97 -25.19
C GLY A 675 13.12 3.15 -26.12
N ALA A 676 12.00 3.06 -26.84
CA ALA A 676 11.51 4.15 -27.68
C ALA A 676 11.13 5.38 -26.85
N ALA A 677 10.43 5.21 -25.72
CA ALA A 677 10.05 6.30 -24.82
C ALA A 677 11.28 7.07 -24.28
N VAL A 678 12.33 6.36 -23.85
CA VAL A 678 13.57 6.99 -23.35
C VAL A 678 14.23 7.86 -24.43
N VAL A 679 14.29 7.38 -25.68
CA VAL A 679 14.86 8.14 -26.80
C VAL A 679 14.05 9.40 -27.13
N LEU A 680 12.72 9.27 -27.19
CA LEU A 680 11.83 10.39 -27.50
C LEU A 680 11.87 11.46 -26.40
N VAL A 681 11.85 11.04 -25.12
CA VAL A 681 11.99 11.93 -23.95
C VAL A 681 13.34 12.66 -23.98
N ALA A 682 14.44 11.95 -24.22
CA ALA A 682 15.75 12.57 -24.31
C ALA A 682 15.87 13.57 -25.45
N LYS A 683 15.28 13.28 -26.62
CA LYS A 683 15.25 14.20 -27.76
C LYS A 683 14.52 15.51 -27.42
N ILE A 684 13.39 15.43 -26.71
CA ILE A 684 12.63 16.60 -26.25
C ILE A 684 13.47 17.42 -25.25
N LEU A 685 14.19 16.76 -24.35
CA LEU A 685 15.07 17.43 -23.38
C LEU A 685 16.27 18.11 -24.05
N ASP A 686 16.90 17.50 -25.05
CA ASP A 686 18.01 18.08 -25.80
C ASP A 686 17.60 19.34 -26.57
N GLY A 687 16.39 19.36 -27.13
CA GLY A 687 15.82 20.54 -27.79
C GLY A 687 15.48 21.69 -26.84
N SER A 688 15.62 21.49 -25.53
CA SER A 688 15.21 22.46 -24.50
C SER A 688 16.36 23.13 -23.73
N ALA A 689 17.62 22.87 -24.09
CA ALA A 689 18.80 23.07 -23.23
C ALA A 689 19.27 24.54 -23.01
N GLY A 690 19.98 24.71 -21.88
CA GLY A 690 20.63 25.90 -21.31
C GLY A 690 21.56 25.40 -20.18
N ASP A 691 22.72 26.03 -20.01
CA ASP A 691 24.05 25.42 -19.73
C ASP A 691 24.35 24.66 -18.41
N ALA A 692 23.43 24.51 -17.45
CA ALA A 692 23.86 24.15 -16.08
C ALA A 692 23.87 22.65 -15.69
N ASP A 693 23.02 21.78 -16.25
CA ASP A 693 22.93 20.35 -15.86
C ASP A 693 22.83 19.42 -17.09
N SER A 694 23.49 18.26 -17.05
CA SER A 694 23.35 17.28 -18.15
C SER A 694 21.92 16.70 -18.15
N PRO A 695 21.15 16.85 -19.24
CA PRO A 695 19.76 16.39 -19.30
C PRO A 695 19.63 14.88 -19.07
N TRP A 696 20.67 14.11 -19.42
CA TRP A 696 20.76 12.67 -19.24
C TRP A 696 20.77 12.21 -17.78
N THR A 697 21.56 12.84 -16.90
CA THR A 697 21.66 12.42 -15.50
C THR A 697 20.32 12.56 -14.76
N GLY A 698 19.58 13.64 -15.05
CA GLY A 698 18.22 13.82 -14.53
C GLY A 698 17.24 12.77 -15.08
N LEU A 699 17.38 12.36 -16.34
CA LEU A 699 16.53 11.33 -16.95
C LEU A 699 16.78 9.95 -16.33
N VAL A 700 18.04 9.57 -16.11
CA VAL A 700 18.40 8.30 -15.44
C VAL A 700 17.86 8.29 -14.01
N ARG A 701 18.07 9.38 -13.25
CA ARG A 701 17.56 9.49 -11.88
C ARG A 701 16.05 9.34 -11.82
N ASP A 702 15.30 10.12 -12.61
CA ASP A 702 13.84 10.13 -12.55
C ASP A 702 13.24 8.85 -13.14
N GLY A 703 13.89 8.24 -14.14
CA GLY A 703 13.57 6.92 -14.67
C GLY A 703 13.72 5.81 -13.64
N CYS A 704 14.86 5.76 -12.93
CA CYS A 704 15.11 4.78 -11.87
C CYS A 704 14.17 4.97 -10.67
N LEU A 705 13.86 6.21 -10.26
CA LEU A 705 12.88 6.48 -9.20
C LEU A 705 11.48 5.99 -9.60
N GLY A 706 11.05 6.29 -10.82
CA GLY A 706 9.77 5.82 -11.34
C GLY A 706 9.69 4.29 -11.39
N ALA A 707 10.73 3.65 -11.94
CA ALA A 707 10.87 2.20 -11.99
C ALA A 707 10.81 1.57 -10.59
N ALA A 708 11.51 2.15 -9.60
CA ALA A 708 11.48 1.70 -8.20
C ALA A 708 10.06 1.78 -7.61
N CYS A 709 9.35 2.89 -7.83
CA CYS A 709 7.95 3.02 -7.42
C CYS A 709 7.05 1.96 -8.08
N GLY A 710 7.29 1.64 -9.35
CA GLY A 710 6.59 0.57 -10.07
C GLY A 710 6.76 -0.80 -9.44
N CYS A 711 8.01 -1.20 -9.15
CA CYS A 711 8.33 -2.48 -8.50
C CYS A 711 7.77 -2.56 -7.07
N LEU A 712 7.76 -1.45 -6.33
CA LEU A 712 7.20 -1.43 -4.98
C LEU A 712 5.66 -1.42 -5.00
N ALA A 713 5.04 -0.84 -6.03
CA ALA A 713 3.59 -0.86 -6.19
C ALA A 713 3.08 -2.27 -6.50
N SER A 714 3.80 -3.05 -7.33
CA SER A 714 3.43 -4.42 -7.66
C SER A 714 3.49 -5.36 -6.44
N LEU A 715 4.32 -5.08 -5.43
CA LEU A 715 4.34 -5.81 -4.15
C LEU A 715 2.97 -5.81 -3.44
N GLY A 716 2.21 -4.72 -3.57
CA GLY A 716 0.88 -4.61 -2.99
C GLY A 716 -0.21 -5.06 -3.97
N LEU A 717 -0.14 -4.59 -5.22
CA LEU A 717 -1.22 -4.81 -6.19
C LEU A 717 -1.41 -6.29 -6.54
N VAL A 718 -0.33 -7.02 -6.81
CA VAL A 718 -0.44 -8.42 -7.28
C VAL A 718 -1.04 -9.34 -6.21
N PRO A 719 -0.58 -9.33 -4.94
CA PRO A 719 -1.24 -10.12 -3.91
C PRO A 719 -2.68 -9.68 -3.62
N LEU A 720 -3.01 -8.39 -3.75
CA LEU A 720 -4.35 -7.88 -3.45
C LEU A 720 -5.39 -8.18 -4.53
N MET A 721 -4.98 -8.15 -5.79
CA MET A 721 -5.91 -8.15 -6.92
C MET A 721 -5.77 -9.37 -7.84
N GLY A 722 -4.65 -10.09 -7.77
CA GLY A 722 -4.25 -11.07 -8.76
C GLY A 722 -3.48 -10.44 -9.93
N PHE A 723 -3.01 -11.27 -10.85
CA PHE A 723 -2.11 -10.83 -11.93
C PHE A 723 -2.81 -9.98 -12.99
N GLY A 724 -3.94 -10.45 -13.52
CA GLY A 724 -4.62 -9.81 -14.65
C GLY A 724 -5.14 -8.41 -14.32
N THR A 725 -5.80 -8.27 -13.17
CA THR A 725 -6.29 -6.99 -12.65
C THR A 725 -5.16 -6.01 -12.30
N SER A 726 -4.02 -6.49 -11.79
CA SER A 726 -2.84 -5.64 -11.54
C SER A 726 -2.26 -5.09 -12.83
N LEU A 727 -2.21 -5.90 -13.89
CA LEU A 727 -1.80 -5.48 -15.23
C LEU A 727 -2.82 -4.50 -15.84
N LEU A 728 -4.11 -4.65 -15.57
CA LEU A 728 -5.13 -3.67 -15.96
C LEU A 728 -4.95 -2.32 -15.25
N VAL A 729 -4.62 -2.31 -13.96
CA VAL A 729 -4.29 -1.07 -13.23
C VAL A 729 -3.03 -0.41 -13.81
N ALA A 730 -2.00 -1.19 -14.12
CA ALA A 730 -0.79 -0.69 -14.78
C ALA A 730 -1.09 -0.15 -16.19
N SER A 731 -1.99 -0.78 -16.95
CA SER A 731 -2.46 -0.31 -18.25
C SER A 731 -3.18 1.04 -18.14
N LEU A 732 -4.09 1.21 -17.18
CA LEU A 732 -4.76 2.49 -16.92
C LEU A 732 -3.76 3.58 -16.53
N ALA A 733 -2.74 3.24 -15.74
CA ALA A 733 -1.65 4.16 -15.46
C ALA A 733 -0.87 4.54 -16.73
N ALA A 734 -0.56 3.60 -17.63
CA ALA A 734 0.06 3.90 -18.93
C ALA A 734 -0.81 4.85 -19.77
N PHE A 735 -2.11 4.60 -19.88
CA PHE A 735 -3.01 5.50 -20.62
C PHE A 735 -3.09 6.89 -19.98
N ALA A 736 -3.07 6.98 -18.66
CA ALA A 736 -2.99 8.26 -17.96
C ALA A 736 -1.68 9.01 -18.28
N VAL A 737 -0.55 8.31 -18.34
CA VAL A 737 0.74 8.91 -18.75
C VAL A 737 0.73 9.31 -20.23
N ALA A 738 0.11 8.51 -21.11
CA ALA A 738 -0.06 8.82 -22.52
C ALA A 738 -0.92 10.08 -22.73
N ALA A 739 -2.02 10.22 -21.98
CA ALA A 739 -2.87 11.40 -22.00
C ALA A 739 -2.12 12.67 -21.54
N LEU A 740 -1.25 12.54 -20.53
CA LEU A 740 -0.35 13.63 -20.12
C LEU A 740 0.66 13.96 -21.23
N ALA A 741 1.21 12.94 -21.91
CA ALA A 741 2.16 13.14 -23.01
C ALA A 741 1.54 13.83 -24.23
N MET A 742 0.25 13.66 -24.50
CA MET A 742 -0.48 14.41 -25.55
C MET A 742 -0.45 15.93 -25.31
N GLY A 743 -0.22 16.37 -24.06
CA GLY A 743 -0.02 17.78 -23.74
C GLY A 743 1.32 18.34 -24.21
N VAL A 744 2.37 17.51 -24.33
CA VAL A 744 3.75 17.93 -24.62
C VAL A 744 3.87 18.81 -25.88
N PRO A 745 3.25 18.48 -27.03
CA PRO A 745 3.26 19.34 -28.21
C PRO A 745 2.71 20.74 -27.94
N TYR A 746 1.64 20.85 -27.12
CA TYR A 746 1.04 22.14 -26.77
C TYR A 746 1.93 22.95 -25.83
N TRP A 747 2.73 22.29 -24.99
CA TRP A 747 3.65 22.94 -24.04
C TRP A 747 4.85 23.55 -24.73
N SER A 748 5.36 22.93 -25.79
CA SER A 748 6.53 23.42 -26.53
C SER A 748 6.24 24.66 -27.39
N MET A 749 4.97 25.02 -27.60
CA MET A 749 4.52 26.03 -28.56
C MET A 749 4.26 27.43 -27.99
N ARG A 750 4.35 27.63 -26.68
CA ARG A 750 4.00 28.91 -26.06
C ARG A 750 5.22 29.49 -25.35
N PRO A 751 5.83 30.57 -25.86
CA PRO A 751 6.84 31.30 -25.10
C PRO A 751 6.15 32.11 -24.01
N GLY A 752 6.76 32.12 -22.82
CA GLY A 752 6.36 33.00 -21.73
C GLY A 752 6.51 32.36 -20.37
N VAL A 753 7.22 33.05 -19.49
CA VAL A 753 7.22 32.71 -18.06
C VAL A 753 5.95 33.31 -17.46
N ARG A 754 4.89 32.51 -17.27
CA ARG A 754 4.16 32.67 -16.02
C ARG A 754 5.11 32.19 -14.94
N ALA A 755 5.56 33.10 -14.10
CA ALA A 755 6.44 32.74 -13.01
C ALA A 755 5.70 31.76 -12.10
N ILE A 756 6.11 30.49 -12.15
CA ILE A 756 5.76 29.52 -11.13
C ILE A 756 6.18 30.17 -9.79
N PRO A 757 5.27 30.36 -8.83
CA PRO A 757 5.57 31.06 -7.58
C PRO A 757 6.79 30.44 -6.88
N HIS A 758 6.91 29.11 -6.96
CA HIS A 758 8.07 28.37 -6.48
C HIS A 758 8.31 27.06 -7.28
N ARG A 759 9.55 26.82 -7.74
CA ARG A 759 9.91 25.68 -8.62
C ARG A 759 9.64 24.30 -8.00
N VAL A 760 9.81 24.17 -6.67
CA VAL A 760 9.64 22.90 -5.94
C VAL A 760 8.25 22.76 -5.30
N PHE A 761 7.82 23.72 -4.48
CA PHE A 761 6.57 23.61 -3.73
C PHE A 761 5.30 23.61 -4.57
N THR A 762 5.30 24.25 -5.75
CA THR A 762 4.11 24.26 -6.62
C THR A 762 3.74 22.85 -7.12
N PRO A 763 4.64 22.12 -7.81
CA PRO A 763 4.32 20.76 -8.26
C PRO A 763 4.05 19.79 -7.10
N VAL A 764 4.77 19.92 -5.98
CA VAL A 764 4.51 19.14 -4.76
C VAL A 764 3.10 19.40 -4.23
N GLY A 765 2.66 20.66 -4.19
CA GLY A 765 1.31 21.02 -3.72
C GLY A 765 0.19 20.41 -4.56
N TYR A 766 0.32 20.40 -5.89
CA TYR A 766 -0.66 19.72 -6.76
C TYR A 766 -0.67 18.20 -6.56
N GLY A 767 0.50 17.58 -6.33
CA GLY A 767 0.59 16.16 -5.97
C GLY A 767 -0.10 15.85 -4.64
N LEU A 768 0.18 16.63 -3.60
CA LEU A 768 -0.48 16.51 -2.30
C LEU A 768 -1.99 16.74 -2.40
N PHE A 769 -2.44 17.66 -3.24
CA PHE A 769 -3.86 17.88 -3.50
C PHE A 769 -4.52 16.66 -4.14
N ALA A 770 -3.90 16.06 -5.16
CA ALA A 770 -4.42 14.85 -5.79
C ALA A 770 -4.52 13.68 -4.80
N VAL A 771 -3.49 13.47 -3.98
CA VAL A 771 -3.48 12.43 -2.94
C VAL A 771 -4.57 12.68 -1.90
N ALA A 772 -4.69 13.91 -1.37
CA ALA A 772 -5.73 14.26 -0.40
C ALA A 772 -7.13 14.04 -0.97
N LEU A 773 -7.37 14.48 -2.20
CA LEU A 773 -8.66 14.31 -2.88
C LEU A 773 -8.98 12.82 -3.12
N SER A 774 -7.97 12.02 -3.45
CA SER A 774 -8.11 10.57 -3.63
C SER A 774 -8.50 9.88 -2.33
N LEU A 775 -7.91 10.27 -1.21
CA LEU A 775 -8.27 9.75 0.12
C LEU A 775 -9.70 10.13 0.52
N VAL A 776 -10.10 11.38 0.26
CA VAL A 776 -11.46 11.85 0.52
C VAL A 776 -12.47 11.05 -0.31
N ILE A 777 -12.26 10.96 -1.63
CA ILE A 777 -13.16 10.21 -2.53
C ILE A 777 -13.16 8.72 -2.17
N GLY A 778 -11.99 8.12 -1.92
CA GLY A 778 -11.88 6.74 -1.48
C GLY A 778 -12.65 6.47 -0.20
N SER A 779 -12.58 7.37 0.78
CA SER A 779 -13.37 7.25 2.00
C SER A 779 -14.87 7.39 1.77
N HIS A 780 -15.31 8.23 0.82
CA HIS A 780 -16.72 8.34 0.45
C HIS A 780 -17.23 7.10 -0.28
N LEU A 781 -16.42 6.52 -1.17
CA LEU A 781 -16.72 5.24 -1.83
C LEU A 781 -16.91 4.13 -0.79
N LEU A 782 -15.98 4.03 0.17
CA LEU A 782 -16.06 3.09 1.27
C LEU A 782 -17.29 3.31 2.16
N ALA A 783 -17.58 4.57 2.48
CA ALA A 783 -18.76 4.92 3.27
C ALA A 783 -20.06 4.68 2.50
N HIS A 784 -20.05 4.74 1.16
CA HIS A 784 -21.20 4.39 0.33
C HIS A 784 -21.46 2.88 0.34
N GLU A 785 -20.42 2.07 0.11
CA GLU A 785 -20.47 0.61 0.23
C GLU A 785 -20.94 0.18 1.63
N GLU A 786 -20.40 0.81 2.68
CA GLU A 786 -20.82 0.55 4.07
C GLU A 786 -22.28 0.94 4.33
N ARG A 787 -22.77 2.05 3.75
CA ARG A 787 -24.19 2.43 3.86
C ARG A 787 -25.10 1.45 3.13
N SER A 788 -24.70 1.00 1.94
CA SER A 788 -25.44 0.00 1.17
C SER A 788 -25.50 -1.33 1.92
N GLY A 789 -24.38 -1.75 2.53
CA GLY A 789 -24.28 -2.97 3.34
C GLY A 789 -24.91 -2.89 4.74
N ALA A 790 -24.95 -1.73 5.39
CA ALA A 790 -25.59 -1.54 6.70
C ALA A 790 -27.10 -1.81 6.65
N THR A 791 -27.74 -1.63 5.50
CA THR A 791 -29.12 -2.04 5.26
C THR A 791 -29.32 -3.55 5.41
N ALA A 792 -28.30 -4.36 5.08
CA ALA A 792 -28.29 -5.82 5.25
C ALA A 792 -27.92 -6.25 6.67
N GLN A 793 -27.04 -5.51 7.37
CA GLN A 793 -26.72 -5.78 8.77
C GLN A 793 -27.86 -5.43 9.73
N ALA A 794 -28.67 -4.41 9.42
CA ALA A 794 -29.90 -4.14 10.18
C ALA A 794 -30.85 -5.35 10.11
N THR A 795 -30.97 -6.02 8.96
CA THR A 795 -31.76 -7.24 8.79
C THR A 795 -31.19 -8.43 9.57
N VAL A 796 -29.86 -8.57 9.64
CA VAL A 796 -29.18 -9.62 10.44
C VAL A 796 -29.30 -9.36 11.95
N ALA A 797 -29.15 -8.11 12.40
CA ALA A 797 -29.34 -7.75 13.82
C ALA A 797 -30.80 -7.93 14.28
N ILE A 798 -31.76 -7.74 13.37
CA ILE A 798 -33.17 -8.07 13.57
C ILE A 798 -33.33 -9.60 13.69
N ALA A 799 -32.62 -10.42 12.91
CA ALA A 799 -32.67 -11.87 13.00
C ALA A 799 -32.18 -12.42 14.36
N ASP A 800 -31.11 -11.85 14.93
CA ASP A 800 -30.60 -12.19 16.26
C ASP A 800 -31.61 -11.90 17.39
N TRP A 801 -32.37 -10.81 17.30
CA TRP A 801 -33.42 -10.46 18.27
C TRP A 801 -34.62 -11.42 18.25
N ILE A 802 -34.76 -12.18 17.17
CA ILE A 802 -36.01 -12.86 16.82
C ILE A 802 -35.98 -14.34 17.14
N GLN A 803 -34.79 -14.95 17.32
CA GLN A 803 -34.62 -16.32 17.83
C GLN A 803 -35.60 -17.35 17.22
N GLY A 804 -35.92 -17.22 15.92
CA GLY A 804 -36.86 -18.12 15.21
C GLY A 804 -38.33 -17.68 15.11
N ARG A 805 -38.73 -16.48 15.58
CA ARG A 805 -40.10 -15.94 15.43
C ARG A 805 -40.39 -15.47 13.99
N LYS A 806 -41.65 -15.52 13.56
CA LYS A 806 -42.04 -15.11 12.20
C LYS A 806 -42.14 -13.59 12.08
N LEU A 807 -41.46 -13.03 11.09
CA LEU A 807 -41.54 -11.63 10.70
C LEU A 807 -42.48 -11.44 9.52
N SER A 808 -43.40 -10.49 9.64
CA SER A 808 -44.15 -9.97 8.49
C SER A 808 -43.74 -8.53 8.24
N ALA A 809 -43.07 -8.28 7.10
CA ALA A 809 -42.74 -6.93 6.67
C ALA A 809 -44.00 -6.25 6.12
N LYS A 810 -44.29 -5.04 6.60
CA LYS A 810 -45.39 -4.21 6.14
C LYS A 810 -44.88 -2.84 5.71
N THR A 811 -45.56 -2.27 4.72
CA THR A 811 -45.23 -0.96 4.16
C THR A 811 -46.39 0.01 4.34
N VAL A 812 -46.08 1.26 4.68
CA VAL A 812 -47.04 2.36 4.79
C VAL A 812 -46.54 3.52 3.92
N PRO A 813 -47.38 4.15 3.08
CA PRO A 813 -46.98 5.33 2.33
C PRO A 813 -46.67 6.52 3.27
N SER A 814 -45.51 7.15 3.12
CA SER A 814 -45.18 8.39 3.83
C SER A 814 -45.89 9.59 3.23
N SER A 815 -46.55 10.40 4.05
CA SER A 815 -47.19 11.66 3.62
C SER A 815 -46.18 12.79 3.30
N ASP A 816 -44.95 12.68 3.79
CA ASP A 816 -43.97 13.79 3.80
C ASP A 816 -42.88 13.71 2.71
N SER A 817 -42.59 12.50 2.19
CA SER A 817 -41.36 12.27 1.40
C SER A 817 -41.51 11.41 0.15
N GLY A 818 -42.72 10.94 -0.19
CA GLY A 818 -42.96 10.03 -1.31
C GLY A 818 -42.26 8.67 -1.20
N LYS A 819 -41.66 8.36 -0.04
CA LYS A 819 -41.02 7.09 0.28
C LYS A 819 -41.98 6.16 1.02
N THR A 820 -41.91 4.87 0.77
CA THR A 820 -42.62 3.85 1.56
C THR A 820 -41.88 3.61 2.87
N LEU A 821 -42.59 3.75 3.99
CA LEU A 821 -42.12 3.43 5.33
C LEU A 821 -42.24 1.94 5.56
N THR A 822 -41.16 1.29 5.99
CA THR A 822 -41.14 -0.14 6.32
C THR A 822 -41.14 -0.36 7.82
N TYR A 823 -41.97 -1.30 8.27
CA TYR A 823 -41.91 -1.82 9.64
C TYR A 823 -42.16 -3.33 9.63
N HIS A 824 -41.76 -4.00 10.71
CA HIS A 824 -41.92 -5.43 10.85
C HIS A 824 -42.80 -5.77 12.05
N GLU A 825 -43.79 -6.63 11.83
CA GLU A 825 -44.55 -7.26 12.92
C GLU A 825 -43.86 -8.55 13.34
N VAL A 826 -43.62 -8.71 14.64
CA VAL A 826 -43.09 -9.94 15.23
C VAL A 826 -44.27 -10.75 15.75
N ARG A 827 -44.51 -11.93 15.17
CA ARG A 827 -45.61 -12.82 15.56
C ARG A 827 -45.11 -14.19 16.01
N GLU A 828 -45.77 -14.73 17.02
CA GLU A 828 -45.59 -16.09 17.51
C GLU A 828 -46.94 -16.82 17.38
N GLY A 829 -47.07 -17.68 16.36
CA GLY A 829 -48.37 -18.20 15.95
C GLY A 829 -49.30 -17.09 15.42
N SER A 830 -50.50 -16.98 16.01
CA SER A 830 -51.48 -15.91 15.73
C SER A 830 -51.30 -14.67 16.61
N GLN A 831 -50.43 -14.71 17.62
CA GLN A 831 -50.28 -13.63 18.61
C GLN A 831 -49.22 -12.61 18.15
N LEU A 832 -49.59 -11.34 18.13
CA LEU A 832 -48.66 -10.23 17.89
C LEU A 832 -47.84 -9.96 19.16
N LYS A 833 -46.50 -10.04 19.04
CA LYS A 833 -45.56 -9.83 20.15
C LYS A 833 -44.90 -8.46 20.13
N GLY A 834 -44.99 -7.72 19.02
CA GLY A 834 -44.49 -6.36 18.95
C GLY A 834 -44.16 -5.89 17.54
N TYR A 835 -43.58 -4.69 17.46
CA TYR A 835 -43.22 -3.99 16.24
C TYR A 835 -41.74 -3.62 16.25
N VAL A 836 -41.06 -3.93 15.15
CA VAL A 836 -39.67 -3.48 14.90
C VAL A 836 -39.68 -2.44 13.79
N PHE A 837 -39.11 -1.27 14.08
CA PHE A 837 -39.07 -0.17 13.12
C PHE A 837 -37.80 0.67 13.28
N ARG A 838 -37.42 1.35 12.19
CA ARG A 838 -36.17 2.12 12.08
C ARG A 838 -36.44 3.60 12.26
N SER A 839 -35.56 4.30 12.98
CA SER A 839 -35.69 5.75 13.12
C SER A 839 -35.56 6.49 11.79
N GLU A 840 -34.78 5.95 10.84
CA GLU A 840 -34.54 6.55 9.52
C GLU A 840 -35.81 6.61 8.66
N ASP A 841 -36.72 5.65 8.83
CA ASP A 841 -38.00 5.63 8.11
C ASP A 841 -38.96 6.64 8.73
N PHE A 842 -39.10 6.67 10.06
CA PHE A 842 -40.14 7.47 10.73
C PHE A 842 -39.69 8.90 11.13
N SER A 843 -38.53 9.07 11.76
CA SER A 843 -38.04 10.38 12.26
C SER A 843 -36.85 10.95 11.48
N GLY A 844 -36.28 10.18 10.56
CA GLY A 844 -35.05 10.52 9.84
C GLY A 844 -33.80 10.39 10.72
N THR A 845 -32.81 11.23 10.45
CA THR A 845 -31.53 11.25 11.19
C THR A 845 -31.48 12.43 12.14
N VAL A 846 -31.16 12.18 13.41
CA VAL A 846 -30.94 13.22 14.42
C VAL A 846 -29.44 13.30 14.71
N TYR A 847 -28.94 14.49 15.00
CA TYR A 847 -27.50 14.71 15.21
C TYR A 847 -27.12 14.66 16.69
N GLY A 848 -26.24 13.73 17.04
CA GLY A 848 -25.50 13.74 18.30
C GLY A 848 -24.28 14.66 18.25
N TYR A 849 -23.42 14.60 19.27
CA TYR A 849 -22.18 15.37 19.32
C TYR A 849 -21.17 14.96 18.23
N GLY A 850 -21.05 13.65 18.00
CA GLY A 850 -20.11 13.03 17.07
C GLY A 850 -20.55 13.01 15.62
N GLY A 851 -21.86 13.16 15.34
CA GLY A 851 -22.44 13.14 13.99
C GLY A 851 -23.90 12.63 13.97
N PRO A 852 -24.44 12.29 12.77
CA PRO A 852 -25.80 11.76 12.66
C PRO A 852 -25.92 10.39 13.32
N MET A 853 -27.05 10.18 13.99
CA MET A 853 -27.39 8.97 14.70
C MET A 853 -28.67 8.35 14.12
N ALA A 854 -28.66 7.02 14.03
CA ALA A 854 -29.83 6.21 13.69
C ALA A 854 -29.93 5.04 14.65
N ILE A 855 -31.15 4.68 14.99
CA ILE A 855 -31.46 3.59 15.91
C ILE A 855 -32.57 2.70 15.33
N VAL A 856 -32.50 1.42 15.64
CA VAL A 856 -33.59 0.46 15.41
C VAL A 856 -34.21 0.14 16.76
N MET A 857 -35.53 0.12 16.80
CA MET A 857 -36.31 -0.04 18.02
C MET A 857 -37.16 -1.30 17.92
N PHE A 858 -37.34 -1.97 19.06
CA PHE A 858 -38.31 -3.03 19.23
C PHE A 858 -39.29 -2.63 20.34
N ALA A 859 -40.57 -2.49 19.99
CA ALA A 859 -41.64 -2.13 20.90
C ALA A 859 -42.63 -3.29 21.07
N ASP A 860 -43.20 -3.44 22.25
CA ASP A 860 -44.32 -4.36 22.49
C ASP A 860 -45.64 -3.79 21.87
N PRO A 861 -46.73 -4.59 21.81
CA PRO A 861 -48.01 -4.11 21.30
C PRO A 861 -48.65 -3.00 22.15
N ALA A 862 -48.20 -2.82 23.40
CA ALA A 862 -48.66 -1.77 24.30
C ALA A 862 -47.86 -0.45 24.15
N GLY A 863 -46.86 -0.42 23.26
CA GLY A 863 -46.04 0.75 22.98
C GLY A 863 -44.82 0.95 23.88
N THR A 864 -44.43 -0.07 24.65
CA THR A 864 -43.27 -0.07 25.55
C THR A 864 -42.01 -0.53 24.82
N LEU A 865 -40.90 0.16 25.05
CA LEU A 865 -39.61 -0.16 24.45
C LEU A 865 -39.01 -1.43 25.08
N ILE A 866 -38.91 -2.51 24.30
CA ILE A 866 -38.26 -3.76 24.71
C ILE A 866 -36.73 -3.59 24.62
N ASP A 867 -36.24 -3.16 23.46
CA ASP A 867 -34.82 -2.94 23.20
C ASP A 867 -34.61 -1.93 22.07
N PHE A 868 -33.43 -1.30 22.02
CA PHE A 868 -33.00 -0.50 20.88
C PHE A 868 -31.50 -0.64 20.66
N ARG A 869 -31.10 -0.62 19.38
CA ARG A 869 -29.68 -0.64 19.00
C ARG A 869 -29.35 0.56 18.15
N ILE A 870 -28.21 1.15 18.43
CA ILE A 870 -27.64 2.20 17.61
C ILE A 870 -27.05 1.54 16.35
N THR A 871 -27.76 1.69 15.24
CA THR A 871 -27.31 1.17 13.93
C THR A 871 -26.29 2.09 13.28
N ARG A 872 -26.33 3.39 13.59
CA ARG A 872 -25.37 4.37 13.08
C ARG A 872 -25.05 5.40 14.14
N SER A 873 -23.76 5.59 14.43
CA SER A 873 -23.28 6.68 15.29
C SER A 873 -21.82 6.99 14.98
N TYR A 874 -21.46 8.27 15.06
CA TYR A 874 -20.10 8.77 14.90
C TYR A 874 -19.49 9.23 16.24
N GLU A 875 -20.09 8.79 17.35
CA GLU A 875 -19.52 8.99 18.69
C GLU A 875 -18.29 8.12 18.91
N THR A 876 -17.37 8.59 19.77
CA THR A 876 -16.20 7.79 20.10
C THR A 876 -16.59 6.54 20.90
N PRO A 877 -15.96 5.37 20.70
CA PRO A 877 -16.30 4.13 21.42
C PRO A 877 -16.23 4.28 22.95
N ARG A 878 -15.25 5.06 23.43
CA ARG A 878 -15.09 5.40 24.85
C ARG A 878 -16.26 6.22 25.42
N TYR A 879 -16.97 6.95 24.57
CA TYR A 879 -18.13 7.74 24.95
C TYR A 879 -19.39 6.86 24.99
N ILE A 880 -19.60 6.00 24.00
CA ILE A 880 -20.70 5.02 23.99
C ILE A 880 -20.60 4.07 25.18
N SER A 881 -19.39 3.63 25.56
CA SER A 881 -19.22 2.78 26.74
C SER A 881 -19.60 3.49 28.05
N ARG A 882 -19.40 4.82 28.15
CA ARG A 882 -19.78 5.61 29.34
C ARG A 882 -21.28 5.77 29.51
N ILE A 883 -22.05 5.82 28.42
CA ILE A 883 -23.51 6.00 28.46
C ILE A 883 -24.28 4.68 28.38
N ARG A 884 -23.59 3.53 28.34
CA ARG A 884 -24.20 2.21 28.17
C ARG A 884 -25.18 1.87 29.31
N SER A 885 -24.80 2.11 30.56
CA SER A 885 -25.68 1.88 31.72
C SER A 885 -26.94 2.76 31.68
N TRP A 886 -26.81 3.99 31.20
CA TRP A 886 -27.97 4.87 30.98
C TRP A 886 -28.85 4.39 29.83
N MET A 887 -28.28 3.92 28.72
CA MET A 887 -29.06 3.35 27.61
C MET A 887 -29.88 2.14 28.04
N GLU A 888 -29.32 1.26 28.86
CA GLU A 888 -30.05 0.11 29.44
C GLU A 888 -31.24 0.58 30.29
N SER A 889 -31.13 1.71 31.00
CA SER A 889 -32.24 2.27 31.79
C SER A 889 -33.43 2.81 30.98
N LEU A 890 -33.26 2.97 29.65
CA LEU A 890 -34.34 3.41 28.77
C LEU A 890 -35.30 2.27 28.39
N LYS A 891 -34.88 1.00 28.58
CA LYS A 891 -35.72 -0.17 28.34
C LYS A 891 -36.90 -0.19 29.34
N GLY A 892 -38.08 -0.58 28.88
CA GLY A 892 -39.31 -0.57 29.68
C GLY A 892 -40.05 0.77 29.70
N GLN A 893 -39.56 1.81 29.02
CA GLN A 893 -40.25 3.10 28.90
C GLN A 893 -41.22 3.10 27.71
N LYS A 894 -42.33 3.87 27.82
CA LYS A 894 -43.28 4.03 26.72
C LYS A 894 -42.73 4.93 25.61
N ILE A 895 -42.76 4.43 24.37
CA ILE A 895 -42.30 5.13 23.17
C ILE A 895 -43.42 5.40 22.15
N ILE A 896 -44.55 4.70 22.25
CA ILE A 896 -45.75 4.88 21.41
C ILE A 896 -46.91 5.29 22.33
N GLY A 897 -47.69 6.31 21.97
CA GLY A 897 -48.79 6.87 22.77
C GLY A 897 -48.66 8.36 23.13
N PRO A 898 -49.58 8.93 23.93
CA PRO A 898 -49.80 10.37 24.08
C PRO A 898 -48.68 11.16 24.80
N ALA A 899 -47.66 10.50 25.34
CA ALA A 899 -46.50 11.16 25.94
C ALA A 899 -45.24 10.26 25.94
N PRO A 900 -44.55 10.10 24.79
CA PRO A 900 -43.42 9.19 24.70
C PRO A 900 -42.18 9.72 25.45
N MET A 901 -41.57 8.85 26.26
CA MET A 901 -40.36 9.14 27.05
C MET A 901 -40.52 10.35 28.00
N GLN A 902 -41.66 10.45 28.70
CA GLN A 902 -41.90 11.50 29.70
C GLN A 902 -41.19 11.15 31.03
N GLY A 903 -40.51 12.12 31.66
CA GLY A 903 -39.81 11.93 32.94
C GLY A 903 -38.36 11.41 32.87
N VAL A 904 -37.83 11.13 31.67
CA VAL A 904 -36.43 10.71 31.48
C VAL A 904 -35.53 11.92 31.22
N ASN A 905 -34.65 12.24 32.18
CA ASN A 905 -33.70 13.35 32.06
C ASN A 905 -32.40 12.93 31.35
N ALA A 906 -31.82 13.83 30.56
CA ALA A 906 -30.49 13.67 29.99
C ALA A 906 -29.41 13.79 31.09
N VAL A 907 -28.36 12.98 31.02
CA VAL A 907 -27.24 13.00 31.98
C VAL A 907 -26.41 14.29 31.82
N SER A 908 -26.11 14.96 32.94
CA SER A 908 -25.26 16.16 32.98
C SER A 908 -23.87 15.86 32.37
N GLY A 909 -23.42 16.71 31.44
CA GLY A 909 -22.13 16.58 30.75
C GLY A 909 -22.13 15.75 29.45
N ALA A 910 -23.21 15.03 29.13
CA ALA A 910 -23.38 14.25 27.90
C ALA A 910 -24.60 14.68 27.06
N THR A 911 -24.96 15.96 27.16
CA THR A 911 -26.33 16.42 26.86
C THR A 911 -26.74 16.24 25.40
N ARG A 912 -25.87 16.48 24.41
CA ARG A 912 -26.28 16.46 23.00
C ARG A 912 -26.53 15.06 22.42
N SER A 913 -25.70 14.08 22.73
CA SER A 913 -25.86 12.73 22.18
C SER A 913 -26.95 11.96 22.91
N CYS A 914 -27.11 12.16 24.22
CA CYS A 914 -28.22 11.60 24.99
C CYS A 914 -29.56 12.22 24.55
N ASP A 915 -29.61 13.55 24.37
CA ASP A 915 -30.79 14.24 23.82
C ASP A 915 -31.12 13.78 22.39
N ALA A 916 -30.10 13.50 21.56
CA ALA A 916 -30.31 12.94 20.22
C ALA A 916 -30.96 11.55 20.28
N ILE A 917 -30.52 10.65 21.17
CA ILE A 917 -31.14 9.33 21.38
C ILE A 917 -32.60 9.47 21.85
N LEU A 918 -32.86 10.34 22.83
CA LEU A 918 -34.21 10.57 23.34
C LEU A 918 -35.13 11.14 22.26
N ARG A 919 -34.66 12.09 21.45
CA ARG A 919 -35.41 12.63 20.32
C ARG A 919 -35.68 11.59 19.24
N LEU A 920 -34.72 10.72 18.94
CA LEU A 920 -34.93 9.62 17.99
C LEU A 920 -36.03 8.68 18.48
N LEU A 921 -35.95 8.24 19.74
CA LEU A 921 -36.95 7.36 20.37
C LEU A 921 -38.34 8.03 20.38
N ARG A 922 -38.42 9.27 20.88
CA ARG A 922 -39.68 10.02 21.00
C ARG A 922 -40.32 10.30 19.64
N ASN A 923 -39.55 10.88 18.70
CA ASN A 923 -40.09 11.30 17.41
C ASN A 923 -40.42 10.12 16.50
N SER A 924 -39.64 9.04 16.55
CA SER A 924 -39.94 7.84 15.74
C SER A 924 -41.16 7.14 16.29
N GLY A 925 -41.28 6.99 17.61
CA GLY A 925 -42.43 6.34 18.24
C GLY A 925 -43.73 7.12 18.05
N SER A 926 -43.71 8.45 18.18
CA SER A 926 -44.90 9.27 17.93
C SER A 926 -45.35 9.25 16.47
N ARG A 927 -44.40 9.24 15.51
CA ARG A 927 -44.72 9.14 14.08
C ARG A 927 -45.15 7.73 13.68
N PHE A 928 -44.58 6.70 14.29
CA PHE A 928 -45.03 5.33 14.12
C PHE A 928 -46.47 5.17 14.61
N ASP A 929 -46.81 5.71 15.79
CA ASP A 929 -48.17 5.70 16.34
C ASP A 929 -49.17 6.37 15.38
N ALA A 930 -48.83 7.59 14.92
CA ALA A 930 -49.69 8.35 14.00
C ALA A 930 -49.90 7.65 12.64
N SER A 931 -48.82 7.10 12.05
CA SER A 931 -48.86 6.55 10.69
C SER A 931 -49.28 5.08 10.60
N VAL A 932 -49.06 4.28 11.65
CA VAL A 932 -49.28 2.83 11.62
C VAL A 932 -50.45 2.41 12.50
N LEU A 933 -50.65 3.01 13.67
CA LEU A 933 -51.63 2.55 14.66
C LEU A 933 -52.92 3.40 14.65
N ALA A 934 -52.81 4.73 14.53
CA ALA A 934 -53.94 5.65 14.63
C ALA A 934 -54.64 5.95 13.30
N GLY A 935 -54.09 5.52 12.16
CA GLY A 935 -54.73 5.60 10.84
C GLY A 935 -55.08 7.01 10.33
N GLY A 936 -54.47 8.08 10.87
CA GLY A 936 -54.86 9.47 10.61
C GLY A 936 -53.72 10.36 10.11
N GLN A 937 -54.07 11.37 9.30
CA GLN A 937 -53.15 12.39 8.79
C GLN A 937 -52.35 13.04 9.92
N VAL A 938 -51.03 13.15 9.71
CA VAL A 938 -50.11 13.87 10.59
C VAL A 938 -50.51 15.34 10.61
N VAL A 939 -51.14 15.78 11.70
CA VAL A 939 -51.29 17.22 12.00
C VAL A 939 -49.92 17.70 12.45
N ASP A 940 -49.23 18.38 11.55
CA ASP A 940 -48.01 19.11 11.87
C ASP A 940 -48.42 20.31 12.74
N SER A 941 -48.35 20.16 14.06
CA SER A 941 -48.38 21.32 14.97
C SER A 941 -47.01 22.02 14.91
N ALA A 942 -46.68 22.52 13.72
CA ALA A 942 -45.68 23.55 13.56
C ALA A 942 -46.35 24.88 13.90
N GLU A 943 -46.48 25.18 15.20
CA GLU A 943 -46.50 26.58 15.62
C GLU A 943 -45.16 27.19 15.19
N VAL A 944 -45.17 27.77 13.98
CA VAL A 944 -44.09 28.61 13.50
C VAL A 944 -44.21 29.94 14.22
N ASP A 945 -43.67 29.96 15.43
CA ASP A 945 -43.52 31.17 16.24
C ASP A 945 -42.32 31.97 15.67
N TRP A 946 -42.60 32.70 14.59
CA TRP A 946 -41.63 33.42 13.74
C TRP A 946 -40.80 34.45 14.51
N PHE A 947 -41.31 34.98 15.61
CA PHE A 947 -40.65 36.04 16.38
C PHE A 947 -39.67 35.58 17.47
N LYS A 948 -39.61 34.29 17.84
CA LYS A 948 -38.68 33.79 18.87
C LYS A 948 -37.40 33.10 18.34
N LYS A 949 -37.20 33.03 17.01
CA LYS A 949 -36.08 32.33 16.36
C LYS A 949 -35.05 33.28 15.71
N VAL A 950 -34.66 34.38 16.37
CA VAL A 950 -33.44 35.09 15.93
C VAL A 950 -32.23 34.27 16.37
N ASP A 951 -31.65 33.56 15.41
CA ASP A 951 -30.39 32.85 15.61
C ASP A 951 -29.26 33.89 15.75
N TRP A 952 -28.95 34.27 16.99
CA TRP A 952 -27.92 35.26 17.32
C TRP A 952 -26.57 35.02 16.64
N LEU A 953 -26.27 33.77 16.28
CA LEU A 953 -25.07 33.42 15.54
C LEU A 953 -25.12 33.96 14.11
N VAL A 954 -26.25 33.81 13.41
CA VAL A 954 -26.43 34.33 12.05
C VAL A 954 -26.35 35.86 12.06
N VAL A 955 -26.95 36.50 13.07
CA VAL A 955 -26.86 37.95 13.27
C VAL A 955 -25.41 38.39 13.49
N TYR A 956 -24.68 37.72 14.38
CA TYR A 956 -23.25 37.98 14.61
C TYR A 956 -22.44 37.88 13.31
N TRP A 957 -22.66 36.82 12.52
CA TRP A 957 -21.96 36.62 11.26
C TRP A 957 -22.25 37.70 10.22
N ALA A 958 -23.53 38.03 10.04
CA ALA A 958 -23.95 39.08 9.10
C ALA A 958 -23.42 40.45 9.52
N ALA A 959 -23.54 40.80 10.82
CA ALA A 959 -23.02 42.05 11.37
C ALA A 959 -21.48 42.13 11.31
N GLY A 960 -20.79 41.03 11.61
CA GLY A 960 -19.35 40.91 11.48
C GLY A 960 -18.88 41.11 10.02
N LEU A 961 -19.55 40.47 9.06
CA LEU A 961 -19.20 40.62 7.65
C LEU A 961 -19.46 42.04 7.15
N ALA A 962 -20.60 42.63 7.51
CA ALA A 962 -20.95 44.01 7.15
C ALA A 962 -19.93 45.01 7.73
N SER A 963 -19.62 44.90 9.03
CA SER A 963 -18.63 45.76 9.69
C SER A 963 -17.22 45.59 9.11
N ALA A 964 -16.82 44.36 8.75
CA ALA A 964 -15.57 44.11 8.05
C ALA A 964 -15.54 44.80 6.68
N LEU A 965 -16.61 44.68 5.87
CA LEU A 965 -16.69 45.33 4.55
C LEU A 965 -16.65 46.86 4.67
N VAL A 966 -17.34 47.44 5.66
CA VAL A 966 -17.29 48.87 5.97
C VAL A 966 -15.87 49.29 6.36
N ALA A 967 -15.20 48.55 7.26
CA ALA A 967 -13.83 48.83 7.66
C ALA A 967 -12.84 48.73 6.47
N ILE A 968 -13.02 47.76 5.57
CA ILE A 968 -12.20 47.57 4.37
C ILE A 968 -12.35 48.74 3.38
N ARG A 969 -13.59 49.27 3.25
CA ARG A 969 -13.93 50.42 2.41
C ARG A 969 -13.34 51.72 2.99
N LEU A 970 -13.53 51.96 4.28
CA LEU A 970 -13.08 53.17 4.98
C LEU A 970 -11.56 53.22 5.18
N GLY A 971 -10.89 52.08 5.33
CA GLY A 971 -9.42 51.99 5.39
C GLY A 971 -8.77 52.66 6.61
N ARG A 972 -9.50 52.84 7.73
CA ARG A 972 -9.00 53.49 8.95
C ARG A 972 -8.52 52.46 9.99
N LEU A 973 -7.40 52.76 10.68
CA LEU A 973 -6.83 51.88 11.71
C LEU A 973 -7.81 51.60 12.86
N TRP A 974 -8.49 52.64 13.36
CA TRP A 974 -9.46 52.51 14.44
C TRP A 974 -10.67 51.64 14.07
N GLY A 975 -11.15 51.74 12.82
CA GLY A 975 -12.20 50.85 12.31
C GLY A 975 -11.77 49.38 12.29
N ARG A 976 -10.49 49.11 11.99
CA ARG A 976 -9.93 47.76 12.08
C ARG A 976 -9.88 47.25 13.53
N ILE A 977 -9.37 48.06 14.46
CA ILE A 977 -9.29 47.68 15.87
C ILE A 977 -10.69 47.37 16.44
N ALA A 978 -11.69 48.19 16.11
CA ALA A 978 -13.07 47.96 16.51
C ALA A 978 -13.62 46.60 16.02
N VAL A 979 -13.40 46.25 14.75
CA VAL A 979 -13.82 44.95 14.20
C VAL A 979 -13.08 43.78 14.85
N LEU A 980 -11.77 43.92 15.12
CA LEU A 980 -10.99 42.88 15.80
C LEU A 980 -11.44 42.70 17.27
N ALA A 981 -11.70 43.79 17.99
CA ALA A 981 -12.24 43.73 19.35
C ALA A 981 -13.63 43.10 19.38
N PHE A 982 -14.50 43.43 18.43
CA PHE A 982 -15.80 42.78 18.25
C PHE A 982 -15.67 41.28 17.99
N ALA A 983 -14.80 40.86 17.07
CA ALA A 983 -14.58 39.44 16.77
C ALA A 983 -14.03 38.67 17.99
N ALA A 984 -13.09 39.24 18.73
CA ALA A 984 -12.51 38.62 19.93
C ALA A 984 -13.52 38.55 21.09
N GLY A 985 -14.20 39.64 21.40
CA GLY A 985 -15.13 39.73 22.53
C GLY A 985 -16.45 39.00 22.28
N VAL A 986 -17.13 39.30 21.17
CA VAL A 986 -18.46 38.76 20.87
C VAL A 986 -18.34 37.35 20.28
N GLY A 987 -17.48 37.15 19.28
CA GLY A 987 -17.31 35.85 18.64
C GLY A 987 -16.54 34.82 19.47
N GLY A 988 -15.45 35.27 20.10
CA GLY A 988 -14.58 34.45 20.94
C GLY A 988 -15.15 34.24 22.35
N ILE A 989 -15.26 35.31 23.14
CA ILE A 989 -15.56 35.20 24.59
C ILE A 989 -17.04 34.94 24.88
N TRP A 990 -17.96 35.61 24.17
CA TRP A 990 -19.40 35.49 24.45
C TRP A 990 -20.03 34.28 23.75
N LEU A 991 -19.90 34.18 22.43
CA LEU A 991 -20.52 33.11 21.65
C LEU A 991 -19.68 31.82 21.59
N ASN A 992 -18.37 31.89 21.88
CA ASN A 992 -17.43 30.77 21.81
C ASN A 992 -17.61 29.90 20.55
N ARG A 993 -17.76 30.56 19.39
CA ARG A 993 -18.03 29.90 18.11
C ARG A 993 -17.13 30.48 17.04
N GLN A 994 -16.13 29.68 16.65
CA GLN A 994 -15.25 29.99 15.53
C GLN A 994 -15.11 28.80 14.58
N TYR A 995 -14.84 29.10 13.31
CA TYR A 995 -14.56 28.09 12.30
C TYR A 995 -13.18 27.47 12.56
N SER A 996 -13.19 26.15 12.78
CA SER A 996 -12.07 25.34 13.22
C SER A 996 -11.84 24.15 12.28
N THR A 997 -10.82 23.36 12.58
CA THR A 997 -10.41 22.24 11.71
C THR A 997 -11.44 21.10 11.70
N ASP A 998 -12.23 20.98 12.77
CA ASP A 998 -13.37 20.07 12.85
C ASP A 998 -14.43 20.39 11.76
N HIS A 999 -14.69 21.67 11.49
CA HIS A 999 -15.63 22.06 10.44
C HIS A 999 -15.11 21.71 9.04
N VAL A 1000 -13.80 21.86 8.81
CA VAL A 1000 -13.15 21.46 7.56
C VAL A 1000 -13.30 19.95 7.33
N LEU A 1001 -13.04 19.13 8.35
CA LEU A 1001 -13.19 17.68 8.24
C LEU A 1001 -14.64 17.25 8.06
N ARG A 1002 -15.60 17.87 8.76
CA ARG A 1002 -17.03 17.60 8.59
C ARG A 1002 -17.49 17.90 7.16
N LEU A 1003 -17.06 19.04 6.60
CA LEU A 1003 -17.35 19.42 5.23
C LEU A 1003 -16.75 18.42 4.23
N LEU A 1004 -15.48 18.04 4.39
CA LEU A 1004 -14.82 17.05 3.53
C LEU A 1004 -15.45 15.66 3.64
N ASN A 1005 -15.93 15.28 4.83
CA ASN A 1005 -16.60 14.00 5.08
C ASN A 1005 -18.10 14.04 4.71
N GLY A 1006 -18.60 15.14 4.14
CA GLY A 1006 -19.99 15.29 3.73
C GLY A 1006 -21.00 15.28 4.89
N GLN A 1007 -20.56 15.51 6.13
CA GLN A 1007 -21.41 15.46 7.31
C GLN A 1007 -22.11 16.80 7.53
N GLY A 1008 -23.46 16.78 7.63
CA GLY A 1008 -24.23 17.96 8.01
C GLY A 1008 -24.60 18.95 6.89
N LEU A 1009 -24.50 18.55 5.61
CA LEU A 1009 -24.87 19.38 4.45
C LEU A 1009 -26.39 19.61 4.31
N LEU A 1010 -27.23 18.64 4.72
CA LEU A 1010 -28.67 18.64 4.40
C LEU A 1010 -29.62 18.65 5.63
N GLY A 1011 -29.11 18.57 6.87
CA GLY A 1011 -29.95 18.34 8.06
C GLY A 1011 -29.67 19.22 9.28
N ASN A 1012 -28.99 20.35 9.10
CA ASN A 1012 -28.53 21.21 10.20
C ASN A 1012 -29.37 22.49 10.36
N SER A 1013 -29.38 23.06 11.58
CA SER A 1013 -29.91 24.41 11.82
C SER A 1013 -29.16 25.46 10.96
N LEU A 1014 -29.87 26.53 10.58
CA LEU A 1014 -29.36 27.60 9.72
C LEU A 1014 -27.99 28.13 10.21
N ALA A 1015 -27.80 28.33 11.51
CA ALA A 1015 -26.50 28.69 12.12
C ALA A 1015 -25.33 27.76 11.74
N ASN A 1016 -25.52 26.45 11.88
CA ASN A 1016 -24.44 25.50 11.62
C ASN A 1016 -24.18 25.37 10.12
N ALA A 1017 -25.22 25.52 9.28
CA ALA A 1017 -25.07 25.60 7.83
C ALA A 1017 -24.31 26.87 7.40
N CYS A 1018 -24.60 28.02 8.02
CA CYS A 1018 -23.86 29.27 7.79
C CYS A 1018 -22.38 29.15 8.18
N LEU A 1019 -22.06 28.46 9.27
CA LEU A 1019 -20.66 28.18 9.66
C LEU A 1019 -19.99 27.20 8.68
N LEU A 1020 -20.66 26.10 8.34
CA LEU A 1020 -20.07 25.02 7.56
C LEU A 1020 -19.89 25.38 6.07
N LEU A 1021 -20.87 26.05 5.47
CA LEU A 1021 -20.90 26.39 4.03
C LEU A 1021 -20.75 27.90 3.78
N GLY A 1022 -21.35 28.73 4.62
CA GLY A 1022 -21.35 30.19 4.43
C GLY A 1022 -19.95 30.80 4.48
N ILE A 1023 -19.08 30.34 5.38
CA ILE A 1023 -17.71 30.86 5.50
C ILE A 1023 -16.85 30.49 4.28
N PRO A 1024 -16.74 29.21 3.87
CA PRO A 1024 -16.07 28.87 2.62
C PRO A 1024 -16.63 29.62 1.42
N LEU A 1025 -17.96 29.81 1.34
CA LEU A 1025 -18.60 30.56 0.25
C LEU A 1025 -18.21 32.04 0.24
N VAL A 1026 -18.24 32.71 1.39
CA VAL A 1026 -17.79 34.10 1.52
C VAL A 1026 -16.32 34.23 1.12
N VAL A 1027 -15.48 33.27 1.54
CA VAL A 1027 -14.06 33.26 1.17
C VAL A 1027 -13.85 33.00 -0.33
N LEU A 1028 -14.63 32.11 -0.94
CA LEU A 1028 -14.63 31.86 -2.38
C LEU A 1028 -14.97 33.13 -3.18
N LEU A 1029 -15.94 33.91 -2.69
CA LEU A 1029 -16.44 35.10 -3.37
C LEU A 1029 -15.55 36.33 -3.17
N LEU A 1030 -15.10 36.60 -1.95
CA LEU A 1030 -14.46 37.85 -1.53
C LEU A 1030 -12.98 37.69 -1.12
N GLY A 1031 -12.46 36.47 -1.12
CA GLY A 1031 -11.14 36.14 -0.57
C GLY A 1031 -11.18 35.92 0.94
N ASN A 1032 -10.05 35.53 1.54
CA ASN A 1032 -9.93 35.06 2.93
C ASN A 1032 -10.07 36.20 3.98
N ILE A 1033 -11.18 36.94 3.92
CA ILE A 1033 -11.61 37.97 4.87
C ILE A 1033 -11.88 37.37 6.23
N TYR A 1034 -12.31 36.10 6.30
CA TYR A 1034 -12.54 35.42 7.57
C TYR A 1034 -11.28 35.42 8.44
N CYS A 1035 -10.17 34.88 7.93
CA CYS A 1035 -8.92 34.92 8.67
C CYS A 1035 -8.45 36.35 8.91
N GLY A 1036 -8.73 37.29 7.99
CA GLY A 1036 -8.34 38.70 8.05
C GLY A 1036 -9.02 39.55 9.12
N TYR A 1037 -10.33 39.36 9.36
CA TYR A 1037 -11.17 40.25 10.19
C TYR A 1037 -12.09 39.52 11.16
N LEU A 1038 -12.62 38.36 10.79
CA LEU A 1038 -13.73 37.70 11.53
C LEU A 1038 -13.26 36.59 12.49
N CYS A 1039 -12.06 36.06 12.30
CA CYS A 1039 -11.51 34.99 13.14
C CYS A 1039 -11.16 35.52 14.55
N PRO A 1040 -11.82 35.06 15.64
CA PRO A 1040 -11.56 35.54 17.00
C PRO A 1040 -10.13 35.30 17.46
N PHE A 1041 -9.58 34.10 17.23
CA PHE A 1041 -8.19 33.78 17.60
C PHE A 1041 -7.16 34.60 16.81
N GLY A 1042 -7.43 34.86 15.53
CA GLY A 1042 -6.59 35.73 14.70
C GLY A 1042 -6.64 37.20 15.15
N ALA A 1043 -7.81 37.64 15.66
CA ALA A 1043 -7.99 38.96 16.22
C ALA A 1043 -7.19 39.15 17.52
N VAL A 1044 -7.26 38.20 18.46
CA VAL A 1044 -6.47 38.23 19.71
C VAL A 1044 -4.97 38.29 19.40
N GLN A 1045 -4.47 37.45 18.48
CA GLN A 1045 -3.05 37.49 18.09
C GLN A 1045 -2.62 38.84 17.52
N GLU A 1046 -3.49 39.52 16.77
CA GLU A 1046 -3.15 40.85 16.23
C GLU A 1046 -3.26 41.94 17.29
N LEU A 1047 -4.25 41.86 18.18
CA LEU A 1047 -4.41 42.80 19.30
C LEU A 1047 -3.20 42.73 20.24
N LEU A 1048 -2.74 41.53 20.61
CA LEU A 1048 -1.50 41.31 21.37
C LEU A 1048 -0.27 41.84 20.62
N GLY A 1049 -0.29 41.78 19.29
CA GLY A 1049 0.74 42.36 18.44
C GLY A 1049 0.86 43.89 18.54
N PHE A 1050 -0.13 44.60 19.07
CA PHE A 1050 -0.04 46.05 19.31
C PHE A 1050 0.59 46.41 20.67
N VAL A 1051 0.72 45.45 21.59
CA VAL A 1051 1.26 45.68 22.94
C VAL A 1051 2.78 45.91 22.92
N LEU A 1052 3.51 45.19 22.05
CA LEU A 1052 4.97 45.30 21.97
C LEU A 1052 5.43 46.45 21.05
N PRO A 1053 6.34 47.35 21.48
CA PRO A 1053 6.88 48.41 20.65
C PRO A 1053 7.75 47.86 19.50
N LYS A 1054 7.79 48.60 18.38
CA LYS A 1054 8.41 48.16 17.11
C LYS A 1054 9.82 47.59 17.23
N ARG A 1055 10.63 48.13 18.13
CA ARG A 1055 12.08 47.83 18.25
C ARG A 1055 12.35 46.39 18.72
N LEU A 1056 11.38 45.77 19.40
CA LEU A 1056 11.49 44.42 19.95
C LEU A 1056 10.90 43.34 19.03
N LYS A 1057 10.35 43.71 17.87
CA LYS A 1057 9.74 42.75 16.93
C LYS A 1057 10.81 42.10 16.06
N THR A 1058 10.87 40.78 16.08
CA THR A 1058 11.77 39.98 15.24
C THR A 1058 11.18 39.84 13.83
N ARG A 1059 11.99 40.15 12.80
CA ARG A 1059 11.62 39.98 11.39
C ARG A 1059 12.45 38.84 10.78
N PRO A 1060 11.83 37.69 10.43
CA PRO A 1060 12.54 36.64 9.71
C PRO A 1060 12.93 37.12 8.30
N ARG A 1061 14.02 36.55 7.75
CA ARG A 1061 14.42 36.81 6.36
C ARG A 1061 13.29 36.45 5.39
N LEU A 1062 13.16 37.20 4.29
CA LEU A 1062 12.09 37.01 3.30
C LEU A 1062 12.04 35.58 2.72
N SER A 1063 13.20 34.95 2.52
CA SER A 1063 13.31 33.56 2.08
C SER A 1063 12.72 32.58 3.09
N THR A 1064 13.04 32.75 4.37
CA THR A 1064 12.49 31.96 5.49
C THR A 1064 10.98 32.16 5.60
N MET A 1065 10.48 33.40 5.49
CA MET A 1065 9.04 33.68 5.50
C MET A 1065 8.31 33.04 4.33
N THR A 1066 8.93 32.96 3.16
CA THR A 1066 8.32 32.37 1.96
C THR A 1066 8.24 30.85 2.08
N ALA A 1067 9.28 30.20 2.59
CA ALA A 1067 9.27 28.75 2.84
C ALA A 1067 8.29 28.37 3.97
N ALA A 1068 8.29 29.11 5.08
CA ALA A 1068 7.45 28.81 6.24
C ALA A 1068 5.94 28.87 5.94
N ARG A 1069 5.50 29.67 4.95
CA ARG A 1069 4.07 29.73 4.53
C ARG A 1069 3.53 28.41 4.00
N PHE A 1070 4.40 27.54 3.48
CA PHE A 1070 3.97 26.23 2.97
C PHE A 1070 3.71 25.21 4.10
N ILE A 1071 4.23 25.46 5.32
CA ILE A 1071 4.07 24.57 6.47
C ILE A 1071 2.60 24.32 6.78
N LYS A 1072 1.74 25.35 6.80
CA LYS A 1072 0.30 25.19 7.08
C LYS A 1072 -0.41 24.27 6.08
N TYR A 1073 0.03 24.21 4.82
CA TYR A 1073 -0.53 23.29 3.83
C TYR A 1073 -0.03 21.86 4.05
N GLY A 1074 1.22 21.70 4.50
CA GLY A 1074 1.74 20.43 5.00
C GLY A 1074 0.93 19.92 6.20
N VAL A 1075 0.67 20.78 7.19
CA VAL A 1075 -0.17 20.45 8.37
C VAL A 1075 -1.59 20.06 7.96
N LEU A 1076 -2.23 20.83 7.06
CA LEU A 1076 -3.55 20.49 6.51
C LEU A 1076 -3.54 19.13 5.81
N PHE A 1077 -2.54 18.87 4.96
CA PHE A 1077 -2.40 17.60 4.27
C PHE A 1077 -2.23 16.43 5.26
N SER A 1078 -1.30 16.54 6.21
CA SER A 1078 -1.09 15.52 7.25
C SER A 1078 -2.36 15.23 8.03
N LEU A 1079 -3.15 16.25 8.34
CA LEU A 1079 -4.42 16.11 9.04
C LEU A 1079 -5.47 15.36 8.21
N ILE A 1080 -5.59 15.68 6.91
CA ILE A 1080 -6.48 14.94 5.99
C ILE A 1080 -6.03 13.48 5.90
N VAL A 1081 -4.74 13.23 5.69
CA VAL A 1081 -4.19 11.87 5.57
C VAL A 1081 -4.48 11.06 6.84
N VAL A 1082 -4.13 11.57 8.02
CA VAL A 1082 -4.34 10.84 9.27
C VAL A 1082 -5.84 10.63 9.53
N PHE A 1083 -6.69 11.64 9.32
CA PHE A 1083 -8.13 11.49 9.57
C PHE A 1083 -8.78 10.45 8.65
N PHE A 1084 -8.52 10.51 7.34
CA PHE A 1084 -9.16 9.61 6.38
C PHE A 1084 -8.56 8.19 6.36
N ILE A 1085 -7.31 8.01 6.81
CA ILE A 1085 -6.71 6.67 6.95
C ILE A 1085 -7.08 6.02 8.30
N THR A 1086 -7.03 6.78 9.40
CA THR A 1086 -7.19 6.21 10.75
C THR A 1086 -8.60 6.33 11.31
N GLY A 1087 -9.42 7.23 10.77
CA GLY A 1087 -10.69 7.66 11.36
C GLY A 1087 -10.53 8.40 12.70
N SER A 1088 -9.30 8.67 13.14
CA SER A 1088 -9.04 9.25 14.45
C SER A 1088 -9.19 10.77 14.46
N LYS A 1089 -9.93 11.28 15.44
CA LYS A 1089 -10.09 12.72 15.69
C LYS A 1089 -9.01 13.29 16.63
N ARG A 1090 -8.01 12.50 17.04
CA ARG A 1090 -6.98 12.90 18.03
C ARG A 1090 -6.19 14.14 17.61
N LEU A 1091 -5.96 14.33 16.31
CA LEU A 1091 -5.27 15.52 15.81
C LEU A 1091 -6.12 16.81 15.94
N LEU A 1092 -7.45 16.70 16.10
CA LEU A 1092 -8.31 17.85 16.38
C LEU A 1092 -8.14 18.37 17.80
N ASP A 1093 -7.69 17.53 18.73
CA ASP A 1093 -7.41 17.91 20.11
C ASP A 1093 -6.18 18.83 20.22
N LEU A 1094 -5.40 18.95 19.13
CA LEU A 1094 -4.28 19.87 19.01
C LEU A 1094 -4.66 21.22 18.39
N ASP A 1095 -5.91 21.43 17.97
CA ASP A 1095 -6.35 22.68 17.35
C ASP A 1095 -6.59 23.79 18.40
N PRO A 1096 -5.77 24.85 18.49
CA PRO A 1096 -5.99 25.95 19.41
C PRO A 1096 -7.34 26.65 19.21
N LEU A 1097 -7.92 26.56 18.01
CA LEU A 1097 -9.19 27.19 17.67
C LEU A 1097 -10.39 26.55 18.38
N THR A 1098 -10.28 25.33 18.91
CA THR A 1098 -11.39 24.71 19.66
C THR A 1098 -11.24 24.91 21.17
N LEU A 1099 -10.03 25.20 21.65
CA LEU A 1099 -9.69 25.13 23.07
C LEU A 1099 -9.60 26.51 23.77
N VAL A 1100 -9.04 27.53 23.11
CA VAL A 1100 -8.67 28.81 23.77
C VAL A 1100 -9.83 29.52 24.44
N PHE A 1101 -11.02 29.51 23.82
CA PHE A 1101 -12.21 30.18 24.33
C PHE A 1101 -13.16 29.24 25.10
N SER A 1102 -12.77 27.97 25.28
CA SER A 1102 -13.59 26.98 25.97
C SER A 1102 -13.40 27.07 27.48
N ARG A 1103 -14.45 27.47 28.21
CA ARG A 1103 -14.38 27.65 29.68
C ARG A 1103 -14.11 26.35 30.45
N GLN A 1104 -14.52 25.21 29.90
CA GLN A 1104 -14.43 23.89 30.54
C GLN A 1104 -13.01 23.30 30.54
N PHE A 1105 -12.14 23.67 29.59
CA PHE A 1105 -10.76 23.13 29.56
C PHE A 1105 -9.81 23.88 30.49
N TRP A 1106 -10.16 25.10 30.90
CA TRP A 1106 -9.41 25.83 31.93
C TRP A 1106 -9.59 25.21 33.33
N SER A 1107 -10.64 24.42 33.57
CA SER A 1107 -10.89 23.76 34.87
C SER A 1107 -10.21 22.39 35.03
N ASP A 1108 -9.92 21.66 33.95
CA ASP A 1108 -9.37 20.28 34.00
C ASP A 1108 -7.82 20.21 34.10
N GLY A 1109 -7.16 21.36 34.32
CA GLY A 1109 -5.71 21.48 34.54
C GLY A 1109 -4.88 21.78 33.27
N LEU A 1110 -3.94 22.71 33.39
CA LEU A 1110 -3.13 23.24 32.26
C LEU A 1110 -2.21 22.18 31.60
N LEU A 1111 -1.79 21.16 32.36
CA LEU A 1111 -0.79 20.16 31.95
C LEU A 1111 -1.38 18.93 31.23
N THR A 1112 -2.69 18.74 31.26
CA THR A 1112 -3.35 17.53 30.72
C THR A 1112 -3.73 17.66 29.23
N SER A 1113 -3.77 18.87 28.66
CA SER A 1113 -4.20 19.11 27.28
C SER A 1113 -3.09 19.71 26.38
N PRO A 1114 -2.50 18.91 25.46
CA PRO A 1114 -1.40 19.39 24.61
C PRO A 1114 -1.81 20.54 23.66
N GLY A 1115 -3.08 20.63 23.26
CA GLY A 1115 -3.58 21.72 22.43
C GLY A 1115 -3.64 23.08 23.15
N LEU A 1116 -3.87 23.09 24.48
CA LEU A 1116 -3.89 24.32 25.27
C LEU A 1116 -2.47 24.85 25.51
N ILE A 1117 -1.51 23.95 25.73
CA ILE A 1117 -0.08 24.28 25.76
C ILE A 1117 0.35 24.94 24.44
N LEU A 1118 0.00 24.33 23.31
CA LEU A 1118 0.29 24.89 21.99
C LEU A 1118 -0.35 26.27 21.80
N ALA A 1119 -1.59 26.45 22.26
CA ALA A 1119 -2.27 27.74 22.18
C ALA A 1119 -1.57 28.85 22.98
N ILE A 1120 -1.12 28.54 24.20
CA ILE A 1120 -0.37 29.47 25.05
C ILE A 1120 0.96 29.84 24.38
N LEU A 1121 1.71 28.86 23.88
CA LEU A 1121 2.97 29.10 23.15
C LEU A 1121 2.76 30.02 21.94
N VAL A 1122 1.68 29.81 21.19
CA VAL A 1122 1.30 30.66 20.06
C VAL A 1122 0.97 32.09 20.50
N LEU A 1123 0.21 32.25 21.59
CA LEU A 1123 -0.15 33.58 22.12
C LEU A 1123 1.07 34.32 22.68
N LEU A 1124 2.03 33.62 23.30
CA LEU A 1124 3.31 34.18 23.73
C LEU A 1124 4.20 34.59 22.54
N ALA A 1125 4.12 33.86 21.41
CA ALA A 1125 4.84 34.19 20.18
C ALA A 1125 4.18 35.32 19.36
N ALA A 1126 2.87 35.56 19.55
CA ALA A 1126 2.11 36.53 18.76
C ALA A 1126 2.58 38.01 18.86
N PRO A 1127 3.06 38.51 20.01
CA PRO A 1127 3.67 39.84 20.12
C PRO A 1127 4.95 40.00 19.28
N LEU A 1128 5.73 38.92 19.14
CA LEU A 1128 6.99 38.91 18.37
C LEU A 1128 6.72 38.78 16.86
N VAL A 1129 5.85 37.84 16.48
CA VAL A 1129 5.46 37.58 15.09
C VAL A 1129 3.95 37.66 14.97
N THR A 1130 3.46 38.76 14.40
CA THR A 1130 2.01 39.02 14.26
C THR A 1130 1.32 37.89 13.50
N ARG A 1131 0.27 37.31 14.08
CA ARG A 1131 -0.56 36.24 13.51
C ARG A 1131 0.22 34.97 13.11
N VAL A 1132 1.20 34.57 13.92
CA VAL A 1132 2.06 33.40 13.69
C VAL A 1132 1.29 32.13 13.34
N TRP A 1133 0.19 31.83 14.05
CA TRP A 1133 -0.59 30.61 13.83
C TRP A 1133 -1.32 30.65 12.49
N CYS A 1134 -2.12 31.70 12.24
CA CYS A 1134 -2.92 31.84 11.03
C CYS A 1134 -2.07 31.85 9.75
N ARG A 1135 -0.78 32.20 9.87
CA ARG A 1135 0.13 32.34 8.73
C ARG A 1135 0.91 31.07 8.41
N TYR A 1136 1.39 30.36 9.43
CA TYR A 1136 2.38 29.29 9.25
C TYR A 1136 1.90 27.92 9.70
N LEU A 1137 0.94 27.83 10.61
CA LEU A 1137 0.57 26.55 11.24
C LEU A 1137 -0.91 26.18 11.08
N CYS A 1138 -1.81 27.16 10.88
CA CYS A 1138 -3.25 26.94 10.92
C CYS A 1138 -3.77 26.15 9.70
N PRO A 1139 -4.24 24.89 9.87
CA PRO A 1139 -4.77 24.08 8.77
C PRO A 1139 -6.10 24.65 8.25
N THR A 1140 -6.93 25.20 9.12
CA THR A 1140 -8.19 25.88 8.74
C THR A 1140 -7.93 27.10 7.85
N GLY A 1141 -6.92 27.90 8.19
CA GLY A 1141 -6.49 29.05 7.40
C GLY A 1141 -5.90 28.63 6.04
N ALA A 1142 -5.17 27.50 6.00
CA ALA A 1142 -4.69 26.90 4.76
C ALA A 1142 -5.84 26.46 3.84
N PHE A 1143 -6.85 25.77 4.41
CA PHE A 1143 -8.03 25.32 3.68
C PHE A 1143 -8.80 26.49 3.05
N LEU A 1144 -9.09 27.52 3.83
CA LEU A 1144 -9.76 28.73 3.33
C LEU A 1144 -8.94 29.47 2.27
N SER A 1145 -7.61 29.50 2.41
CA SER A 1145 -6.72 30.09 1.41
C SER A 1145 -6.78 29.40 0.04
N LEU A 1146 -7.16 28.12 -0.05
CA LEU A 1146 -7.32 27.42 -1.34
C LEU A 1146 -8.40 28.06 -2.22
N PHE A 1147 -9.42 28.68 -1.62
CA PHE A 1147 -10.53 29.34 -2.34
C PHE A 1147 -10.21 30.76 -2.84
N ASN A 1148 -9.08 31.35 -2.42
CA ASN A 1148 -8.65 32.69 -2.86
C ASN A 1148 -8.40 32.78 -4.39
N LEU A 1149 -8.26 31.65 -5.08
CA LEU A 1149 -8.04 31.59 -6.53
C LEU A 1149 -9.26 31.95 -7.38
N ALA A 1150 -10.49 31.83 -6.83
CA ALA A 1150 -11.72 32.09 -7.58
C ALA A 1150 -12.08 33.59 -7.58
N GLY A 1151 -12.23 34.18 -6.39
CA GLY A 1151 -12.31 35.63 -6.16
C GLY A 1151 -13.35 36.38 -7.01
N TRP A 1152 -14.50 35.76 -7.31
CA TRP A 1152 -15.45 36.26 -8.32
C TRP A 1152 -15.97 37.68 -8.05
N LEU A 1153 -16.19 38.02 -6.77
CA LEU A 1153 -16.62 39.34 -6.30
C LEU A 1153 -15.47 40.19 -5.77
N GLY A 1154 -14.22 39.71 -5.86
CA GLY A 1154 -13.03 40.40 -5.37
C GLY A 1154 -12.79 41.76 -6.03
N ARG A 1155 -13.33 41.99 -7.23
CA ARG A 1155 -13.29 43.29 -7.94
C ARG A 1155 -13.98 44.43 -7.17
N PHE A 1156 -14.93 44.10 -6.29
CA PHE A 1156 -15.66 45.08 -5.48
C PHE A 1156 -14.90 45.49 -4.20
N LEU A 1157 -13.78 44.81 -3.92
CA LEU A 1157 -12.88 45.16 -2.85
C LEU A 1157 -11.75 46.04 -3.41
N PRO A 1158 -11.23 46.99 -2.62
CA PRO A 1158 -10.20 47.86 -3.14
C PRO A 1158 -8.87 47.11 -3.35
N ALA A 1159 -8.12 47.53 -4.36
CA ALA A 1159 -6.90 46.86 -4.80
C ALA A 1159 -5.83 46.81 -3.69
N LYS A 1160 -5.26 45.62 -3.45
CA LYS A 1160 -4.20 45.39 -2.46
C LYS A 1160 -2.83 45.84 -3.01
N LYS A 1161 -2.03 46.54 -2.20
CA LYS A 1161 -0.69 47.01 -2.56
C LYS A 1161 0.39 46.01 -2.14
N PHE A 1162 0.55 44.91 -2.87
CA PHE A 1162 1.47 43.80 -2.51
C PHE A 1162 2.93 44.24 -2.29
N GLY A 1163 3.41 45.27 -3.00
CA GLY A 1163 4.76 45.83 -2.78
C GLY A 1163 5.01 46.33 -1.35
N ARG A 1164 3.95 46.65 -0.59
CA ARG A 1164 4.01 47.12 0.81
C ARG A 1164 3.55 46.05 1.82
N CYS A 1165 3.48 44.78 1.41
CA CYS A 1165 3.07 43.72 2.32
C CYS A 1165 4.17 43.41 3.34
N GLU A 1166 3.90 43.67 4.62
CA GLU A 1166 4.80 43.33 5.74
C GLU A 1166 5.10 41.82 5.84
N PHE A 1167 4.24 40.99 5.27
CA PHE A 1167 4.41 39.54 5.24
C PHE A 1167 5.19 39.06 4.02
N GLY A 1168 5.67 39.96 3.16
CA GLY A 1168 6.46 39.63 1.98
C GLY A 1168 5.68 38.92 0.87
N LEU A 1169 4.39 39.21 0.71
CA LEU A 1169 3.59 38.70 -0.43
C LEU A 1169 3.86 39.53 -1.68
N GLY A 1170 4.19 38.88 -2.79
CA GLY A 1170 4.23 39.52 -4.10
C GLY A 1170 2.87 39.51 -4.81
N GLY A 1171 2.77 40.22 -5.94
CA GLY A 1171 1.62 40.15 -6.85
C GLY A 1171 1.44 38.78 -7.56
N ARG A 1172 2.14 37.74 -7.11
CA ARG A 1172 2.03 36.35 -7.59
C ARG A 1172 1.58 35.39 -6.49
N ASP A 1173 1.58 35.83 -5.23
CA ASP A 1173 1.30 35.01 -4.04
C ASP A 1173 -0.12 35.27 -3.50
N HIS A 1174 -1.09 35.53 -4.40
CA HIS A 1174 -2.46 35.90 -4.00
C HIS A 1174 -3.17 34.80 -3.20
N LEU A 1175 -2.82 33.53 -3.41
CA LEU A 1175 -3.35 32.39 -2.65
C LEU A 1175 -3.17 32.58 -1.14
N ASP A 1176 -2.02 33.09 -0.72
CA ASP A 1176 -1.69 33.29 0.70
C ASP A 1176 -2.16 34.63 1.26
N CYS A 1177 -2.86 35.45 0.48
CA CYS A 1177 -3.43 36.69 0.97
C CYS A 1177 -4.58 36.39 1.94
N ILE A 1178 -4.47 36.85 3.19
CA ILE A 1178 -5.55 36.79 4.18
C ILE A 1178 -6.42 38.06 4.20
N HIS A 1179 -6.32 38.88 3.13
CA HIS A 1179 -7.11 40.10 2.93
C HIS A 1179 -7.09 41.13 4.08
N CYS A 1180 -6.08 41.13 4.95
CA CYS A 1180 -6.00 41.98 6.14
C CYS A 1180 -5.85 43.51 5.92
N ASP A 1181 -5.72 44.00 4.68
CA ASP A 1181 -5.55 45.43 4.31
C ASP A 1181 -4.38 46.20 4.95
N ARG A 1182 -3.49 45.55 5.69
CA ARG A 1182 -2.32 46.19 6.30
C ARG A 1182 -1.34 46.77 5.26
N CYS A 1183 -1.38 46.27 4.02
CA CYS A 1183 -0.61 46.82 2.90
C CYS A 1183 -1.19 48.12 2.30
N ARG A 1184 -2.46 48.44 2.60
CA ARG A 1184 -3.13 49.65 2.07
C ARG A 1184 -3.13 50.80 3.06
N CYS A 1185 -3.17 50.51 4.36
CA CYS A 1185 -3.16 51.53 5.39
C CYS A 1185 -1.73 52.03 5.63
N ILE A 1186 -1.51 53.35 5.59
CA ILE A 1186 -0.26 53.94 6.09
C ILE A 1186 -0.32 53.83 7.61
N SER A 1187 0.28 52.79 8.15
CA SER A 1187 0.38 52.64 9.59
C SER A 1187 1.69 53.28 10.04
N PRO A 1188 1.67 54.28 10.93
CA PRO A 1188 2.90 54.75 11.59
C PRO A 1188 3.56 53.65 12.42
N LEU A 1189 2.96 52.45 12.50
CA LEU A 1189 3.45 51.27 13.20
C LEU A 1189 4.12 50.21 12.28
N ILE A 1190 4.10 50.35 10.94
CA ILE A 1190 4.51 49.28 10.01
C ILE A 1190 5.47 49.81 8.92
N PRO A 1191 6.78 49.52 9.00
CA PRO A 1191 7.72 49.93 7.96
C PRO A 1191 7.42 49.28 6.61
N THR A 1192 7.59 50.02 5.52
CA THR A 1192 7.41 49.54 4.14
C THR A 1192 8.45 48.47 3.76
N ARG A 1193 8.21 47.73 2.67
CA ARG A 1193 9.19 46.76 2.14
C ARG A 1193 10.53 47.43 1.81
N GLU A 1194 10.49 48.67 1.34
CA GLU A 1194 11.66 49.49 1.01
C GLU A 1194 12.41 49.91 2.28
N GLU A 1195 11.72 50.39 3.31
CA GLU A 1195 12.32 50.67 4.63
C GLU A 1195 12.91 49.40 5.29
N ALA A 1196 12.28 48.24 5.07
CA ALA A 1196 12.77 46.96 5.59
C ALA A 1196 13.98 46.42 4.82
N ILE A 1197 14.09 46.69 3.51
CA ILE A 1197 15.25 46.34 2.69
C ILE A 1197 16.41 47.28 3.01
N ALA A 1198 16.15 48.58 3.17
CA ALA A 1198 17.15 49.56 3.59
C ALA A 1198 17.75 49.23 4.98
N GLN A 1199 16.91 48.91 5.97
CA GLN A 1199 17.37 48.47 7.30
C GLN A 1199 18.12 47.13 7.32
N ALA A 1200 17.96 46.30 6.28
CA ALA A 1200 18.69 45.04 6.14
C ALA A 1200 20.03 45.22 5.42
N ALA A 1201 20.18 46.27 4.62
CA ALA A 1201 21.45 46.67 4.02
C ALA A 1201 22.38 47.35 5.05
N ASP A 1202 21.81 48.01 6.08
CA ASP A 1202 22.54 48.72 7.14
C ASP A 1202 22.89 47.87 8.37
N ARG A 1203 22.72 46.54 8.33
CA ARG A 1203 23.18 45.64 9.41
C ARG A 1203 24.32 44.76 8.88
N PRO A 1204 25.52 44.82 9.49
CA PRO A 1204 26.67 44.02 9.05
C PRO A 1204 26.42 42.51 9.16
#